data_AF-A0A1F9QEL0-F1
#
_entry.id   AF-A0A1F9QEL0-F1
#
_cell.length_a   1.000
_cell.length_b   1.000
_cell.length_c   1.000
_cell.angle_alpha   90.00
_cell.angle_beta   90.00
_cell.angle_gamma   90.00
#
_symmetry.space_group_name_H-M   'P 1'
#
loop_
_entity.id
_entity.type
_entity.pdbx_description
1 polymer ?
#
loop_
_entity_poly.entity_id
_entity_poly.type
_entity_poly.pdbx_seq_one_letter_code
_entity_poly.pdbx_strand_id
1 'polypeptide(L)'
;MWGMEGRAIFLDARTGASPDAMTGASGWGRSLSFGLPVAVRRAETLDGVPGVVDWAEQQSGAGRFVVLALAYEAAPAFDSALCAHLPQDGLPLAWAASHDGPSPLSSLLPSPLSSPLAAPVPAPLSSSLPLPLPGSQPCLQSGSQSGSHHASGAYSHGPWRALVQPQDYAANFARLQAEIAAGETYQANYTVPFECAFAPGSEASSADGDRAWFAELAQAQAGGFCAWLDLGRHRVLSLSPELFFSVEIGPTGREALARPMKGTAPRGKTPAEDAVLRAELAASPKNRAENVMIVDLLRSDLGRVAKPGSVRTPRLFHVEEYPTLFQMTSDVRATLRDGVGLAEVLSALFPCGSVTGAPKVRTMQILREMEPHPRGLYCGAIGLLEPGSSSGCGRMTFSVPIRTLVLDRHTGLARFGVGGGVTHDSEVGSEYAECLTKMRFLTPPGQDFALLESLLLLRGRYPLLELHLARLGRSAAHFGFALDGDVEAAVREALAGLALTNPSGRFKARLTLARDGALTAEAAPISGSREGGGRMPRLRVGFARAPVDSHDELLRHKTTRRALYEAALASRPGCDDVLLVNERGEVTESTRANLVLKLGGELLTPPLTSGLLPGVFRELLIRRGVVREQVLFPADVLRAERVWLVNSVRWWMACEVAG
;
A
#
# COMPACT_ATOMS: atom_id res chain seq x y z
N MET A 1 34.14 -1.73 -14.05
CA MET A 1 33.65 -2.95 -14.72
C MET A 1 32.31 -2.62 -15.36
N TRP A 2 32.32 -2.10 -16.59
CA TRP A 2 31.16 -1.45 -17.23
C TRP A 2 30.44 -2.44 -18.17
N GLY A 3 29.71 -3.42 -17.62
CA GLY A 3 29.33 -4.62 -18.39
C GLY A 3 27.86 -5.09 -18.33
N MET A 4 26.93 -4.36 -17.71
CA MET A 4 25.55 -4.85 -17.51
C MET A 4 24.42 -3.81 -17.58
N GLU A 5 24.71 -2.53 -17.85
CA GLU A 5 23.64 -1.50 -17.90
C GLU A 5 22.71 -1.67 -19.11
N GLY A 6 21.49 -1.13 -19.00
CA GLY A 6 20.50 -1.11 -20.08
C GLY A 6 19.51 -2.26 -20.14
N ARG A 7 19.55 -3.22 -19.20
CA ARG A 7 18.48 -4.20 -19.06
C ARG A 7 17.18 -3.53 -18.61
N ALA A 8 16.03 -4.04 -19.05
CA ALA A 8 14.72 -3.52 -18.66
C ALA A 8 13.63 -4.59 -18.63
N ILE A 9 12.58 -4.37 -17.84
CA ILE A 9 11.36 -5.20 -17.80
C ILE A 9 10.16 -4.25 -17.80
N PHE A 10 9.14 -4.56 -18.60
CA PHE A 10 7.87 -3.83 -18.66
C PHE A 10 6.69 -4.78 -18.45
N LEU A 11 5.77 -4.40 -17.56
CA LEU A 11 4.50 -5.11 -17.33
C LEU A 11 3.35 -4.11 -17.50
N ASP A 12 2.39 -4.43 -18.36
CA ASP A 12 1.21 -3.61 -18.63
C ASP A 12 -0.06 -4.45 -18.36
N ALA A 13 -0.87 -3.99 -17.41
CA ALA A 13 -2.11 -4.67 -17.06
C ALA A 13 -3.27 -4.34 -18.02
N ARG A 14 -3.19 -3.25 -18.80
CA ARG A 14 -4.33 -2.67 -19.51
C ARG A 14 -4.50 -3.13 -20.96
N THR A 15 -3.47 -3.73 -21.56
CA THR A 15 -3.54 -4.26 -22.93
C THR A 15 -4.42 -5.51 -23.09
N GLY A 16 -4.93 -6.09 -22.00
CA GLY A 16 -5.94 -7.16 -22.03
C GLY A 16 -7.35 -6.70 -22.43
N ALA A 17 -7.57 -5.42 -22.73
CA ALA A 17 -8.88 -4.83 -23.02
C ALA A 17 -9.42 -5.12 -24.44
N SER A 18 -9.36 -6.37 -24.89
CA SER A 18 -10.24 -6.92 -25.93
C SER A 18 -11.07 -8.04 -25.29
N PRO A 19 -12.42 -8.06 -25.42
CA PRO A 19 -13.27 -9.02 -24.72
C PRO A 19 -12.92 -10.51 -24.91
N ASP A 20 -12.32 -10.85 -26.05
CA ASP A 20 -12.04 -12.23 -26.45
C ASP A 20 -10.67 -12.77 -25.98
N ALA A 21 -9.84 -11.94 -25.32
CA ALA A 21 -8.42 -12.25 -25.06
C ALA A 21 -8.11 -12.89 -23.69
N MET A 22 -9.11 -13.42 -22.97
CA MET A 22 -8.99 -13.78 -21.54
C MET A 22 -8.31 -15.14 -21.25
N THR A 23 -7.16 -15.43 -21.88
CA THR A 23 -6.35 -16.63 -21.60
C THR A 23 -4.84 -16.34 -21.58
N GLY A 24 -4.35 -15.77 -20.47
CA GLY A 24 -2.91 -15.57 -20.21
C GLY A 24 -2.58 -15.86 -18.75
N ALA A 25 -1.72 -16.85 -18.50
CA ALA A 25 -1.53 -17.47 -17.17
C ALA A 25 -0.77 -16.61 -16.13
N SER A 26 -0.51 -15.33 -16.40
CA SER A 26 0.23 -14.39 -15.54
C SER A 26 -0.63 -13.25 -14.96
N GLY A 27 -1.86 -13.06 -15.43
CA GLY A 27 -2.73 -11.94 -15.02
C GLY A 27 -2.36 -10.56 -15.58
N TRP A 28 -1.28 -10.45 -16.37
CA TRP A 28 -0.88 -9.20 -17.04
C TRP A 28 -1.28 -9.23 -18.52
N GLY A 29 -1.80 -8.11 -19.04
CA GLY A 29 -2.19 -7.97 -20.44
C GLY A 29 -1.02 -8.01 -21.42
N ARG A 30 0.17 -7.56 -20.97
CA ARG A 30 1.42 -7.67 -21.72
C ARG A 30 2.62 -7.66 -20.77
N SER A 31 3.61 -8.51 -21.05
CA SER A 31 4.90 -8.53 -20.36
C SER A 31 6.03 -8.54 -21.39
N LEU A 32 7.02 -7.66 -21.24
CA LEU A 32 8.22 -7.59 -22.08
C LEU A 32 9.46 -7.58 -21.18
N SER A 33 10.52 -8.28 -21.60
CA SER A 33 11.82 -8.29 -20.95
C SER A 33 12.87 -7.91 -21.98
N PHE A 34 13.90 -7.16 -21.59
CA PHE A 34 14.99 -6.73 -22.45
C PHE A 34 16.32 -7.08 -21.79
N GLY A 35 17.13 -7.85 -22.52
CA GLY A 35 18.47 -8.26 -22.10
C GLY A 35 19.48 -7.12 -22.19
N LEU A 36 20.73 -7.42 -22.57
CA LEU A 36 21.71 -6.36 -22.83
C LEU A 36 21.25 -5.49 -24.02
N PRO A 37 21.53 -4.18 -24.01
CA PRO A 37 21.24 -3.28 -25.11
C PRO A 37 22.28 -3.41 -26.24
N VAL A 38 21.85 -3.05 -27.44
CA VAL A 38 22.73 -2.82 -28.61
C VAL A 38 23.56 -1.56 -28.41
N ALA A 39 22.93 -0.52 -27.85
CA ALA A 39 23.57 0.75 -27.51
C ALA A 39 22.80 1.47 -26.40
N VAL A 40 23.50 2.33 -25.66
CA VAL A 40 22.95 3.22 -24.62
C VAL A 40 23.39 4.65 -24.92
N ARG A 41 22.51 5.62 -24.69
CA ARG A 41 22.85 7.05 -24.61
C ARG A 41 22.31 7.65 -23.32
N ARG A 42 22.99 8.69 -22.84
CA ARG A 42 22.56 9.48 -21.69
C ARG A 42 22.95 10.95 -21.84
N ALA A 43 22.21 11.83 -21.19
CA ALA A 43 22.52 13.25 -21.06
C ALA A 43 22.63 13.62 -19.58
N GLU A 44 23.71 14.31 -19.22
CA GLU A 44 23.96 14.85 -17.87
C GLU A 44 23.74 16.37 -17.83
N THR A 45 23.55 17.00 -19.00
CA THR A 45 23.23 18.43 -19.19
C THR A 45 21.95 18.61 -19.99
N LEU A 46 21.29 19.77 -19.85
CA LEU A 46 20.04 20.09 -20.55
C LEU A 46 20.21 20.04 -22.07
N ASP A 47 21.26 20.65 -22.61
CA ASP A 47 21.55 20.70 -24.05
C ASP A 47 21.72 19.30 -24.68
N GLY A 48 22.07 18.29 -23.89
CA GLY A 48 22.19 16.90 -24.33
C GLY A 48 20.87 16.14 -24.39
N VAL A 49 19.80 16.62 -23.72
CA VAL A 49 18.52 15.91 -23.61
C VAL A 49 17.84 15.71 -24.97
N PRO A 50 17.68 16.72 -25.86
CA PRO A 50 17.07 16.53 -27.17
C PRO A 50 17.80 15.47 -28.00
N GLY A 51 19.14 15.50 -28.01
CA GLY A 51 19.95 14.53 -28.74
C GLY A 51 19.84 13.07 -28.25
N VAL A 52 19.34 12.83 -27.02
CA VAL A 52 18.98 11.48 -26.54
C VAL A 52 17.59 11.07 -27.03
N VAL A 53 16.64 12.01 -27.08
CA VAL A 53 15.27 11.78 -27.60
C VAL A 53 15.28 11.54 -29.11
N ASP A 54 15.98 12.39 -29.86
CA ASP A 54 16.14 12.25 -31.32
C ASP A 54 16.79 10.91 -31.68
N TRP A 55 17.83 10.52 -30.93
CA TRP A 55 18.47 9.22 -31.10
C TRP A 55 17.52 8.06 -30.78
N ALA A 56 16.65 8.20 -29.77
CA ALA A 56 15.67 7.17 -29.44
C ALA A 56 14.64 6.98 -30.56
N GLU A 57 14.07 8.06 -31.12
CA GLU A 57 13.16 7.94 -32.26
C GLU A 57 13.88 7.40 -33.52
N GLN A 58 15.13 7.81 -33.76
CA GLN A 58 15.95 7.26 -34.85
C GLN A 58 16.23 5.75 -34.70
N GLN A 59 16.54 5.27 -33.48
CA GLN A 59 16.72 3.82 -33.25
C GLN A 59 15.41 3.05 -33.44
N SER A 60 14.27 3.63 -33.04
CA SER A 60 12.96 3.00 -33.24
C SER A 60 12.56 2.94 -34.72
N GLY A 61 12.79 4.02 -35.46
CA GLY A 61 12.63 4.06 -36.92
C GLY A 61 13.58 3.12 -37.67
N ALA A 62 14.74 2.81 -37.09
CA ALA A 62 15.68 1.81 -37.58
C ALA A 62 15.33 0.35 -37.19
N GLY A 63 14.11 0.11 -36.67
CA GLY A 63 13.60 -1.24 -36.40
C GLY A 63 13.91 -1.80 -35.00
N ARG A 64 14.41 -0.99 -34.06
CA ARG A 64 14.69 -1.43 -32.68
C ARG A 64 13.58 -1.07 -31.69
N PHE A 65 13.48 -1.86 -30.62
CA PHE A 65 12.80 -1.42 -29.40
C PHE A 65 13.71 -0.43 -28.68
N VAL A 66 13.16 0.64 -28.12
CA VAL A 66 13.92 1.63 -27.36
C VAL A 66 13.23 1.95 -26.06
N VAL A 67 13.96 1.80 -24.97
CA VAL A 67 13.55 2.24 -23.64
C VAL A 67 14.08 3.66 -23.45
N LEU A 68 13.23 4.59 -23.00
CA LEU A 68 13.58 5.99 -22.74
C LEU A 68 13.14 6.38 -21.32
N ALA A 69 14.00 7.03 -20.56
CA ALA A 69 13.72 7.59 -19.25
C ALA A 69 14.18 9.05 -19.19
N LEU A 70 13.33 9.93 -18.66
CA LEU A 70 13.57 11.36 -18.49
C LEU A 70 13.35 11.75 -17.02
N ALA A 71 14.29 12.48 -16.44
CA ALA A 71 14.12 13.09 -15.13
C ALA A 71 13.22 14.32 -15.22
N TYR A 72 12.48 14.65 -14.16
CA TYR A 72 11.69 15.86 -14.02
C TYR A 72 12.53 17.12 -14.28
N GLU A 73 13.78 17.13 -13.80
CA GLU A 73 14.75 18.21 -14.03
C GLU A 73 15.15 18.42 -15.49
N ALA A 74 14.75 17.53 -16.42
CA ALA A 74 14.97 17.69 -17.86
C ALA A 74 14.00 18.69 -18.50
N ALA A 75 12.95 19.12 -17.80
CA ALA A 75 11.92 20.02 -18.31
C ALA A 75 12.43 21.28 -19.04
N PRO A 76 13.46 22.00 -18.54
CA PRO A 76 13.95 23.22 -19.19
C PRO A 76 14.62 22.99 -20.56
N ALA A 77 14.95 21.75 -20.92
CA ALA A 77 15.47 21.39 -22.23
C ALA A 77 14.37 21.29 -23.31
N PHE A 78 13.10 21.24 -22.90
CA PHE A 78 11.93 21.14 -23.78
C PHE A 78 11.14 22.45 -23.87
N ASP A 79 11.12 23.25 -22.79
CA ASP A 79 10.60 24.62 -22.72
C ASP A 79 11.41 25.40 -21.68
N SER A 80 12.16 26.42 -22.12
CA SER A 80 13.06 27.20 -21.28
C SER A 80 12.37 28.17 -20.31
N ALA A 81 11.05 28.32 -20.38
CA ALA A 81 10.27 28.99 -19.34
C ALA A 81 10.07 28.11 -18.09
N LEU A 82 10.18 26.78 -18.23
CA LEU A 82 10.11 25.84 -17.11
C LEU A 82 11.41 25.85 -16.29
N CYS A 83 11.30 25.61 -14.99
CA CYS A 83 12.46 25.51 -14.10
C CYS A 83 12.33 24.34 -13.12
N ALA A 84 13.46 23.76 -12.74
CA ALA A 84 13.56 22.69 -11.76
C ALA A 84 14.85 22.85 -10.92
N HIS A 85 15.07 21.93 -9.98
CA HIS A 85 16.33 21.86 -9.24
C HIS A 85 17.50 21.46 -10.15
N LEU A 86 18.73 21.50 -9.62
CA LEU A 86 19.86 20.84 -10.26
C LEU A 86 19.64 19.31 -10.26
N PRO A 87 20.16 18.57 -11.25
CA PRO A 87 19.99 17.12 -11.31
C PRO A 87 20.49 16.40 -10.06
N GLN A 88 19.88 15.26 -9.72
CA GLN A 88 20.42 14.37 -8.68
C GLN A 88 21.78 13.81 -9.11
N ASP A 89 22.74 13.77 -8.18
CA ASP A 89 24.08 13.20 -8.41
C ASP A 89 24.04 11.81 -9.07
N GLY A 90 24.79 11.65 -10.16
CA GLY A 90 24.91 10.41 -10.93
C GLY A 90 23.62 9.89 -11.58
N LEU A 91 22.52 10.65 -11.54
CA LEU A 91 21.26 10.30 -12.22
C LEU A 91 21.15 11.17 -13.49
N PRO A 92 21.14 10.57 -14.70
CA PRO A 92 21.09 11.34 -15.93
C PRO A 92 19.73 12.03 -16.12
N LEU A 93 19.75 13.19 -16.78
CA LEU A 93 18.55 13.95 -17.16
C LEU A 93 17.72 13.21 -18.22
N ALA A 94 18.39 12.59 -19.18
CA ALA A 94 17.79 11.68 -20.14
C ALA A 94 18.66 10.44 -20.29
N TRP A 95 18.03 9.28 -20.45
CA TRP A 95 18.70 8.00 -20.64
C TRP A 95 17.89 7.14 -21.60
N ALA A 96 18.55 6.50 -22.56
CA ALA A 96 17.90 5.64 -23.54
C ALA A 96 18.76 4.39 -23.86
N ALA A 97 18.10 3.26 -24.05
CA ALA A 97 18.72 1.99 -24.42
C ALA A 97 17.95 1.34 -25.58
N SER A 98 18.66 0.89 -26.62
CA SER A 98 18.07 0.23 -27.79
C SER A 98 18.33 -1.28 -27.80
N HIS A 99 17.34 -2.06 -28.25
CA HIS A 99 17.35 -3.51 -28.28
C HIS A 99 16.77 -4.03 -29.59
N ASP A 100 17.34 -5.08 -30.17
CA ASP A 100 16.82 -5.67 -31.41
C ASP A 100 15.49 -6.43 -31.21
N GLY A 101 15.16 -6.82 -29.97
CA GLY A 101 13.87 -7.44 -29.64
C GLY A 101 13.69 -7.76 -28.15
N PRO A 102 12.45 -8.07 -27.71
CA PRO A 102 12.19 -8.56 -26.37
C PRO A 102 12.73 -9.99 -26.19
N SER A 103 13.33 -10.24 -25.03
CA SER A 103 13.70 -11.56 -24.53
C SER A 103 12.50 -12.21 -23.82
N PRO A 104 12.46 -13.56 -23.68
CA PRO A 104 11.52 -14.22 -22.79
C PRO A 104 11.62 -13.68 -21.36
N LEU A 105 10.48 -13.51 -20.69
CA LEU A 105 10.47 -13.20 -19.27
C LEU A 105 10.92 -14.45 -18.49
N SER A 106 12.16 -14.45 -18.00
CA SER A 106 12.62 -15.45 -17.02
C SER A 106 11.69 -15.46 -15.80
N SER A 107 11.58 -16.58 -15.09
CA SER A 107 10.64 -16.85 -13.99
C SER A 107 10.84 -15.97 -12.74
N LEU A 108 10.57 -14.67 -12.86
CA LEU A 108 10.55 -13.66 -11.81
C LEU A 108 9.21 -13.62 -11.07
N LEU A 109 8.14 -14.10 -11.72
CA LEU A 109 6.80 -14.18 -11.16
C LEU A 109 6.53 -15.65 -10.80
N PRO A 110 6.40 -16.02 -9.51
CA PRO A 110 5.89 -17.33 -9.15
C PRO A 110 4.48 -17.55 -9.71
N SER A 111 4.19 -18.76 -10.17
CA SER A 111 2.89 -19.14 -10.72
C SER A 111 1.78 -19.05 -9.67
N PRO A 112 0.55 -18.64 -10.02
CA PRO A 112 -0.59 -18.71 -9.11
C PRO A 112 -0.90 -20.17 -8.74
N LEU A 113 -1.11 -20.43 -7.45
CA LEU A 113 -1.42 -21.77 -6.93
C LEU A 113 -2.87 -22.17 -7.27
N SER A 114 -3.04 -23.36 -7.84
CA SER A 114 -4.33 -23.93 -8.24
C SER A 114 -5.07 -24.57 -7.07
N SER A 115 -6.32 -24.17 -6.80
CA SER A 115 -7.15 -24.74 -5.72
C SER A 115 -7.91 -26.02 -6.13
N PRO A 116 -7.88 -27.10 -5.33
CA PRO A 116 -8.75 -28.26 -5.49
C PRO A 116 -9.85 -28.39 -4.40
N LEU A 117 -11.09 -28.50 -4.88
CA LEU A 117 -12.33 -29.10 -4.34
C LEU A 117 -12.40 -29.68 -2.91
N ALA A 118 -13.54 -29.46 -2.24
CA ALA A 118 -13.81 -29.83 -0.83
C ALA A 118 -14.46 -31.22 -0.61
N ALA A 119 -14.32 -31.74 0.62
CA ALA A 119 -14.96 -32.96 1.15
C ALA A 119 -15.42 -32.78 2.63
N PRO A 120 -16.30 -33.63 3.20
CA PRO A 120 -17.23 -33.21 4.28
C PRO A 120 -16.87 -33.60 5.73
N VAL A 121 -17.60 -32.99 6.68
CA VAL A 121 -17.40 -33.05 8.15
C VAL A 121 -18.45 -33.93 8.88
N PRO A 122 -18.05 -34.78 9.85
CA PRO A 122 -18.95 -35.46 10.80
C PRO A 122 -19.05 -34.78 12.19
N ALA A 123 -20.06 -35.16 12.99
CA ALA A 123 -20.57 -34.41 14.16
C ALA A 123 -20.04 -34.88 15.56
N PRO A 124 -20.24 -34.10 16.66
CA PRO A 124 -19.51 -34.25 17.93
C PRO A 124 -20.29 -34.85 19.12
N LEU A 125 -19.59 -35.22 20.21
CA LEU A 125 -20.21 -35.62 21.50
C LEU A 125 -19.57 -34.97 22.77
N SER A 126 -20.32 -34.01 23.33
CA SER A 126 -20.69 -33.75 24.74
C SER A 126 -19.79 -34.13 25.96
N SER A 127 -19.74 -33.19 26.93
CA SER A 127 -19.76 -33.35 28.42
C SER A 127 -18.62 -34.09 29.19
N SER A 128 -18.38 -33.91 30.51
CA SER A 128 -18.55 -32.74 31.42
C SER A 128 -17.93 -32.98 32.84
N LEU A 129 -17.53 -31.92 33.57
CA LEU A 129 -17.22 -31.87 35.04
C LEU A 129 -15.94 -32.63 35.52
N PRO A 130 -15.55 -32.59 36.83
CA PRO A 130 -15.21 -31.43 37.69
C PRO A 130 -13.68 -31.38 38.06
N LEU A 131 -13.24 -30.63 39.10
CA LEU A 131 -11.82 -30.41 39.55
C LEU A 131 -11.72 -30.43 41.10
N PRO A 132 -10.57 -30.76 41.74
CA PRO A 132 -9.66 -29.70 42.29
C PRO A 132 -8.14 -30.04 42.57
N LEU A 133 -7.28 -29.00 42.53
CA LEU A 133 -6.10 -28.59 43.39
C LEU A 133 -5.44 -29.55 44.46
N PRO A 134 -4.19 -29.29 44.94
CA PRO A 134 -2.94 -28.83 44.26
C PRO A 134 -1.57 -29.29 44.86
N GLY A 135 -0.43 -28.90 44.24
CA GLY A 135 0.87 -28.84 44.94
C GLY A 135 2.07 -28.24 44.17
N SER A 136 2.64 -27.15 44.69
CA SER A 136 4.03 -26.64 44.47
C SER A 136 4.45 -26.02 43.10
N GLN A 137 5.48 -25.15 43.16
CA GLN A 137 6.10 -24.31 42.10
C GLN A 137 7.62 -24.11 42.42
N PRO A 138 8.49 -23.34 41.71
CA PRO A 138 8.32 -22.23 40.72
C PRO A 138 8.88 -22.60 39.31
N CYS A 139 9.53 -21.82 38.43
CA CYS A 139 10.07 -20.43 38.39
C CYS A 139 10.20 -19.88 36.94
N LEU A 140 10.88 -18.73 36.73
CA LEU A 140 11.02 -17.97 35.47
C LEU A 140 12.31 -17.12 35.38
N GLN A 141 12.81 -16.81 34.17
CA GLN A 141 13.70 -15.65 33.86
C GLN A 141 13.50 -15.10 32.41
N SER A 142 14.01 -13.89 32.16
CA SER A 142 13.98 -13.06 30.92
C SER A 142 15.22 -13.25 30.02
N GLY A 143 15.37 -12.70 28.81
CA GLY A 143 14.56 -11.78 27.97
C GLY A 143 15.38 -10.60 27.38
N SER A 144 15.20 -10.25 26.10
CA SER A 144 15.90 -9.12 25.42
C SER A 144 15.11 -8.59 24.20
N GLN A 145 15.55 -7.46 23.61
CA GLN A 145 14.89 -6.75 22.49
C GLN A 145 15.82 -6.60 21.26
N SER A 146 15.23 -6.49 20.07
CA SER A 146 15.90 -6.12 18.81
C SER A 146 14.98 -5.25 17.92
N GLY A 147 15.56 -4.45 17.03
CA GLY A 147 14.81 -3.65 16.05
C GLY A 147 14.41 -4.46 14.82
N SER A 148 13.27 -4.13 14.20
CA SER A 148 12.77 -4.85 13.01
C SER A 148 13.53 -4.45 11.74
N HIS A 149 14.19 -5.44 11.14
CA HIS A 149 14.71 -5.38 9.77
C HIS A 149 13.78 -6.18 8.86
N HIS A 150 13.34 -5.59 7.75
CA HIS A 150 12.66 -6.34 6.70
C HIS A 150 13.69 -7.11 5.87
N ALA A 151 13.59 -8.43 5.86
CA ALA A 151 14.40 -9.31 5.04
C ALA A 151 13.51 -10.37 4.36
N SER A 152 13.45 -10.33 3.03
CA SER A 152 13.18 -11.54 2.25
C SER A 152 14.52 -12.26 2.02
N GLY A 153 14.50 -13.52 1.57
CA GLY A 153 15.74 -14.21 1.21
C GLY A 153 16.53 -13.54 0.08
N ALA A 154 15.85 -12.74 -0.76
CA ALA A 154 16.41 -12.09 -1.94
C ALA A 154 16.87 -10.63 -1.71
N TYR A 155 16.30 -9.92 -0.73
CA TYR A 155 16.65 -8.53 -0.42
C TYR A 155 16.22 -8.11 1.00
N SER A 156 16.81 -7.03 1.49
CA SER A 156 16.43 -6.37 2.74
C SER A 156 16.38 -4.85 2.58
N HIS A 157 15.55 -4.20 3.40
CA HIS A 157 15.52 -2.74 3.49
C HIS A 157 15.32 -2.25 4.92
N GLY A 158 15.80 -1.03 5.18
CA GLY A 158 15.61 -0.33 6.45
C GLY A 158 14.22 0.32 6.56
N PRO A 159 13.91 0.99 7.69
CA PRO A 159 12.72 1.80 7.83
C PRO A 159 12.76 3.03 6.90
N TRP A 160 11.59 3.47 6.43
CA TRP A 160 11.43 4.67 5.63
C TRP A 160 11.53 5.94 6.49
N ARG A 161 12.35 6.91 6.03
CA ARG A 161 12.59 8.21 6.65
C ARG A 161 12.19 9.33 5.69
N ALA A 162 11.31 10.24 6.11
CA ALA A 162 11.02 11.46 5.36
C ALA A 162 12.23 12.40 5.34
N LEU A 163 12.54 13.03 4.20
CA LEU A 163 13.60 14.05 4.11
C LEU A 163 13.10 15.47 4.41
N VAL A 164 11.78 15.65 4.53
CA VAL A 164 11.12 16.90 4.95
C VAL A 164 10.41 16.60 6.27
N GLN A 165 10.60 17.41 7.31
CA GLN A 165 9.91 17.17 8.59
C GLN A 165 8.45 17.62 8.48
N PRO A 166 7.51 17.04 9.28
CA PRO A 166 6.09 17.42 9.22
C PRO A 166 5.83 18.92 9.45
N GLN A 167 6.66 19.58 10.26
CA GLN A 167 6.62 21.02 10.50
C GLN A 167 7.00 21.84 9.25
N ASP A 168 8.01 21.40 8.49
CA ASP A 168 8.50 22.08 7.28
C ASP A 168 7.52 21.85 6.12
N TYR A 169 6.96 20.64 6.04
CA TYR A 169 5.85 20.32 5.14
C TYR A 169 4.65 21.24 5.41
N ALA A 170 4.24 21.39 6.67
CA ALA A 170 3.11 22.26 7.03
C ALA A 170 3.38 23.74 6.76
N ALA A 171 4.61 24.22 6.99
CA ALA A 171 5.01 25.59 6.69
C ALA A 171 4.99 25.87 5.16
N ASN A 172 5.53 24.96 4.35
CA ASN A 172 5.49 25.10 2.88
C ASN A 172 4.07 24.91 2.31
N PHE A 173 3.26 24.03 2.90
CA PHE A 173 1.84 23.88 2.55
C PHE A 173 1.06 25.18 2.80
N ALA A 174 1.31 25.85 3.94
CA ALA A 174 0.69 27.15 4.24
C ALA A 174 1.15 28.24 3.26
N ARG A 175 2.42 28.26 2.85
CA ARG A 175 2.91 29.14 1.78
C ARG A 175 2.22 28.84 0.44
N LEU A 176 2.07 27.56 0.08
CA LEU A 176 1.41 27.14 -1.15
C LEU A 176 -0.07 27.54 -1.19
N GLN A 177 -0.78 27.39 -0.07
CA GLN A 177 -2.16 27.90 0.03
C GLN A 177 -2.25 29.43 -0.13
N ALA A 178 -1.23 30.18 0.29
CA ALA A 178 -1.18 31.63 0.05
C ALA A 178 -0.96 31.97 -1.44
N GLU A 179 -0.08 31.26 -2.15
CA GLU A 179 0.10 31.43 -3.61
C GLU A 179 -1.19 31.04 -4.38
N ILE A 180 -1.89 29.99 -3.94
CA ILE A 180 -3.19 29.58 -4.51
C ILE A 180 -4.26 30.66 -4.25
N ALA A 181 -4.36 31.17 -3.03
CA ALA A 181 -5.30 32.24 -2.67
C ALA A 181 -5.00 33.58 -3.37
N ALA A 182 -3.75 33.82 -3.76
CA ALA A 182 -3.34 34.97 -4.59
C ALA A 182 -3.68 34.79 -6.08
N GLY A 183 -4.00 33.57 -6.54
CA GLY A 183 -4.29 33.26 -7.94
C GLY A 183 -3.04 32.96 -8.79
N GLU A 184 -1.87 32.78 -8.17
CA GLU A 184 -0.61 32.48 -8.86
C GLU A 184 -0.58 31.04 -9.43
N THR A 185 -1.36 30.14 -8.82
CA THR A 185 -1.61 28.78 -9.30
C THR A 185 -2.98 28.29 -8.80
N TYR A 186 -3.69 27.47 -9.58
CA TYR A 186 -4.98 26.88 -9.21
C TYR A 186 -4.83 25.51 -8.53
N GLN A 187 -3.77 24.79 -8.87
CA GLN A 187 -3.45 23.48 -8.33
C GLN A 187 -1.95 23.22 -8.50
N ALA A 188 -1.30 22.71 -7.46
CA ALA A 188 0.11 22.33 -7.49
C ALA A 188 0.32 20.93 -6.89
N ASN A 189 1.07 20.07 -7.57
CA ASN A 189 1.46 18.77 -7.03
C ASN A 189 2.70 18.93 -6.15
N TYR A 190 2.50 19.13 -4.85
CA TYR A 190 3.58 19.29 -3.87
C TYR A 190 4.06 17.92 -3.38
N THR A 191 5.38 17.73 -3.34
CA THR A 191 6.02 16.43 -3.14
C THR A 191 7.04 16.42 -2.00
N VAL A 192 7.22 15.25 -1.41
CA VAL A 192 8.18 14.96 -0.34
C VAL A 192 8.92 13.66 -0.66
N PRO A 193 10.26 13.65 -0.69
CA PRO A 193 11.04 12.43 -0.83
C PRO A 193 11.22 11.72 0.52
N PHE A 194 11.20 10.40 0.46
CA PHE A 194 11.52 9.47 1.53
C PHE A 194 12.70 8.59 1.12
N GLU A 195 13.47 8.12 2.11
CA GLU A 195 14.60 7.21 1.89
C GLU A 195 14.59 6.05 2.87
N CYS A 196 15.11 4.90 2.44
CA CYS A 196 15.55 3.82 3.33
C CYS A 196 16.90 3.25 2.85
N ALA A 197 17.62 2.56 3.72
CA ALA A 197 18.72 1.70 3.29
C ALA A 197 18.17 0.48 2.51
N PHE A 198 18.91 -0.02 1.54
CA PHE A 198 18.61 -1.23 0.78
C PHE A 198 19.86 -2.09 0.59
N ALA A 199 19.73 -3.40 0.76
CA ALA A 199 20.79 -4.36 0.47
C ALA A 199 20.24 -5.63 -0.18
N PRO A 200 20.87 -6.17 -1.24
CA PRO A 200 20.51 -7.48 -1.78
C PRO A 200 20.78 -8.60 -0.76
N GLY A 201 20.07 -9.72 -0.91
CA GLY A 201 20.17 -10.88 -0.04
C GLY A 201 21.54 -11.56 -0.09
N SER A 202 21.83 -12.36 0.93
CA SER A 202 23.13 -13.03 1.12
C SER A 202 23.32 -14.31 0.32
N GLU A 203 22.29 -14.82 -0.37
CA GLU A 203 22.40 -16.00 -1.21
C GLU A 203 23.09 -15.71 -2.56
N ALA A 204 23.58 -16.76 -3.23
CA ALA A 204 24.57 -16.67 -4.30
C ALA A 204 24.09 -16.05 -5.64
N SER A 205 22.90 -15.46 -5.68
CA SER A 205 22.32 -14.71 -6.81
C SER A 205 22.04 -13.24 -6.46
N SER A 206 22.86 -12.64 -5.59
CA SER A 206 22.80 -11.24 -5.09
C SER A 206 22.80 -10.11 -6.15
N ALA A 207 22.78 -10.45 -7.43
CA ALA A 207 22.55 -9.53 -8.55
C ALA A 207 21.07 -9.25 -8.87
N ASP A 208 20.12 -10.04 -8.34
CA ASP A 208 18.70 -9.99 -8.71
C ASP A 208 17.75 -9.51 -7.56
N GLY A 209 18.29 -9.09 -6.41
CA GLY A 209 17.46 -8.71 -5.24
C GLY A 209 16.52 -7.53 -5.48
N ASP A 210 16.88 -6.59 -6.34
CA ASP A 210 16.02 -5.48 -6.76
C ASP A 210 14.96 -5.90 -7.80
N ARG A 211 15.27 -6.88 -8.66
CA ARG A 211 14.29 -7.53 -9.54
C ARG A 211 13.26 -8.33 -8.75
N ALA A 212 13.68 -8.96 -7.64
CA ALA A 212 12.78 -9.62 -6.70
C ALA A 212 11.86 -8.62 -5.98
N TRP A 213 12.39 -7.49 -5.48
CA TRP A 213 11.58 -6.43 -4.87
C TRP A 213 10.58 -5.83 -5.88
N PHE A 214 11.00 -5.61 -7.14
CA PHE A 214 10.11 -5.19 -8.22
C PHE A 214 8.98 -6.19 -8.46
N ALA A 215 9.29 -7.49 -8.55
CA ALA A 215 8.30 -8.53 -8.77
C ALA A 215 7.26 -8.60 -7.65
N GLU A 216 7.70 -8.57 -6.39
CA GLU A 216 6.81 -8.55 -5.22
C GLU A 216 5.88 -7.34 -5.22
N LEU A 217 6.43 -6.12 -5.38
CA LEU A 217 5.62 -4.90 -5.37
C LEU A 217 4.70 -4.81 -6.60
N ALA A 218 5.11 -5.30 -7.77
CA ALA A 218 4.27 -5.35 -8.96
C ALA A 218 3.10 -6.32 -8.77
N GLN A 219 3.33 -7.52 -8.21
CA GLN A 219 2.26 -8.45 -7.84
C GLN A 219 1.31 -7.85 -6.80
N ALA A 220 1.84 -7.14 -5.79
CA ALA A 220 1.05 -6.47 -4.75
C ALA A 220 0.28 -5.23 -5.23
N GLN A 221 0.54 -4.71 -6.43
CA GLN A 221 -0.18 -3.57 -7.02
C GLN A 221 -1.12 -3.96 -8.17
N ALA A 222 -0.84 -5.05 -8.89
CA ALA A 222 -1.75 -5.70 -9.85
C ALA A 222 -2.45 -4.75 -10.86
N GLY A 223 -1.74 -3.71 -11.32
CA GLY A 223 -2.29 -2.72 -12.23
C GLY A 223 -1.29 -1.64 -12.65
N GLY A 224 -1.52 -1.05 -13.82
CA GLY A 224 -0.72 0.07 -14.34
C GLY A 224 0.32 -0.32 -15.40
N PHE A 225 1.33 0.55 -15.55
CA PHE A 225 2.56 0.36 -16.32
C PHE A 225 3.73 0.21 -15.33
N CYS A 226 4.08 -1.02 -15.00
CA CYS A 226 5.23 -1.31 -14.15
C CYS A 226 6.50 -1.42 -15.02
N ALA A 227 7.60 -0.83 -14.57
CA ALA A 227 8.89 -0.91 -15.26
C ALA A 227 10.05 -1.09 -14.28
N TRP A 228 10.93 -2.07 -14.54
CA TRP A 228 12.24 -2.19 -13.90
C TRP A 228 13.33 -1.80 -14.89
N LEU A 229 14.28 -0.93 -14.51
CA LEU A 229 15.33 -0.41 -15.40
C LEU A 229 16.73 -0.46 -14.76
N ASP A 230 17.73 -0.88 -15.54
CA ASP A 230 19.15 -0.87 -15.18
C ASP A 230 19.87 0.37 -15.76
N LEU A 231 20.03 1.42 -14.96
CA LEU A 231 20.76 2.65 -15.30
C LEU A 231 22.20 2.62 -14.74
N GLY A 232 22.85 1.45 -14.72
CA GLY A 232 24.25 1.32 -14.31
C GLY A 232 24.46 1.51 -12.81
N ARG A 233 24.66 2.76 -12.36
CA ARG A 233 24.67 3.15 -10.93
C ARG A 233 23.27 3.01 -10.32
N HIS A 234 22.24 3.40 -11.05
CA HIS A 234 20.87 3.47 -10.54
C HIS A 234 20.02 2.26 -10.96
N ARG A 235 19.08 1.84 -10.12
CA ARG A 235 17.98 0.91 -10.48
C ARG A 235 16.66 1.62 -10.28
N VAL A 236 15.71 1.41 -11.19
CA VAL A 236 14.40 2.05 -11.15
C VAL A 236 13.35 0.96 -11.02
N LEU A 237 12.47 1.05 -10.02
CA LEU A 237 11.33 0.15 -9.84
C LEU A 237 10.07 1.02 -9.88
N SER A 238 9.49 1.19 -11.07
CA SER A 238 8.30 2.01 -11.30
C SER A 238 7.05 1.14 -11.30
N LEU A 239 6.00 1.56 -10.60
CA LEU A 239 4.70 0.88 -10.51
C LEU A 239 3.58 1.86 -10.87
N SER A 240 3.78 2.60 -11.97
CA SER A 240 2.94 3.75 -12.29
C SER A 240 1.53 3.32 -12.72
N PRO A 241 0.47 3.83 -12.07
CA PRO A 241 -0.89 3.62 -12.55
C PRO A 241 -1.23 4.53 -13.75
N GLU A 242 -0.46 5.57 -14.06
CA GLU A 242 -0.88 6.65 -14.96
C GLU A 242 -0.27 6.56 -16.37
N LEU A 243 -1.11 6.70 -17.40
CA LEU A 243 -0.65 6.94 -18.78
C LEU A 243 -0.28 8.41 -18.92
N PHE A 244 0.97 8.70 -19.22
CA PHE A 244 1.36 10.06 -19.61
C PHE A 244 0.81 10.32 -21.02
N PHE A 245 1.28 9.55 -22.01
CA PHE A 245 0.69 9.47 -23.33
C PHE A 245 1.10 8.18 -24.04
N SER A 246 0.31 7.75 -25.03
CA SER A 246 0.74 6.82 -26.07
C SER A 246 0.51 7.43 -27.44
N VAL A 247 1.36 7.08 -28.40
CA VAL A 247 1.18 7.41 -29.83
C VAL A 247 1.10 6.10 -30.60
N GLU A 248 -0.05 5.85 -31.21
CA GLU A 248 -0.21 4.79 -32.20
C GLU A 248 0.18 5.36 -33.57
N ILE A 249 1.12 4.71 -34.26
CA ILE A 249 1.61 5.10 -35.59
C ILE A 249 1.02 4.12 -36.60
N GLY A 250 0.34 4.61 -37.63
CA GLY A 250 -0.28 3.78 -38.65
C GLY A 250 -0.40 4.48 -40.01
N PRO A 251 -0.99 3.81 -41.03
CA PRO A 251 -1.06 4.32 -42.40
C PRO A 251 -1.90 5.61 -42.54
N THR A 252 -2.72 5.93 -41.54
CA THR A 252 -3.54 7.16 -41.48
C THR A 252 -2.88 8.32 -40.72
N GLY A 253 -1.69 8.11 -40.14
CA GLY A 253 -0.95 9.13 -39.38
C GLY A 253 -0.54 8.67 -37.97
N ARG A 254 -0.30 9.64 -37.09
CA ARG A 254 0.06 9.44 -35.67
C ARG A 254 -1.11 9.88 -34.77
N GLU A 255 -1.69 8.95 -34.03
CA GLU A 255 -2.79 9.18 -33.09
C GLU A 255 -2.29 9.17 -31.65
N ALA A 256 -2.34 10.32 -30.98
CA ALA A 256 -1.98 10.46 -29.57
C ALA A 256 -3.18 10.20 -28.64
N LEU A 257 -2.92 9.56 -27.49
CA LEU A 257 -3.84 9.36 -26.39
C LEU A 257 -3.14 9.71 -25.06
N ALA A 258 -3.73 10.60 -24.27
CA ALA A 258 -3.42 10.75 -22.85
C ALA A 258 -4.61 10.25 -22.01
N ARG A 259 -4.35 9.63 -20.85
CA ARG A 259 -5.40 9.15 -19.93
C ARG A 259 -5.13 9.63 -18.50
N PRO A 260 -5.50 10.87 -18.16
CA PRO A 260 -5.46 11.34 -16.78
C PRO A 260 -6.38 10.53 -15.86
N MET A 261 -5.94 10.36 -14.62
CA MET A 261 -6.67 9.65 -13.57
C MET A 261 -6.79 10.51 -12.31
N LYS A 262 -8.04 10.74 -11.86
CA LYS A 262 -8.38 11.53 -10.66
C LYS A 262 -9.67 11.00 -10.07
N GLY A 263 -9.74 10.89 -8.75
CA GLY A 263 -10.81 10.22 -8.01
C GLY A 263 -10.63 8.70 -7.93
N THR A 264 -10.58 8.16 -6.71
CA THR A 264 -10.38 6.75 -6.40
C THR A 264 -11.40 6.32 -5.33
N ALA A 265 -11.88 5.09 -5.36
CA ALA A 265 -12.73 4.51 -4.32
C ALA A 265 -12.30 3.06 -4.00
N PRO A 266 -12.56 2.53 -2.79
CA PRO A 266 -12.34 1.10 -2.51
C PRO A 266 -13.33 0.22 -3.26
N ARG A 267 -13.03 -1.08 -3.40
CA ARG A 267 -14.04 -2.08 -3.76
C ARG A 267 -15.01 -2.35 -2.61
N GLY A 268 -16.25 -2.67 -2.93
CA GLY A 268 -17.26 -3.12 -1.98
C GLY A 268 -17.02 -4.57 -1.56
N LYS A 269 -17.54 -4.95 -0.37
CA LYS A 269 -17.47 -6.32 0.17
C LYS A 269 -18.56 -7.22 -0.40
N THR A 270 -19.52 -6.62 -1.12
CA THR A 270 -20.61 -7.30 -1.84
C THR A 270 -20.81 -6.62 -3.20
N PRO A 271 -21.32 -7.31 -4.24
CA PRO A 271 -21.57 -6.70 -5.55
C PRO A 271 -22.52 -5.49 -5.52
N ALA A 272 -23.42 -5.41 -4.53
CA ALA A 272 -24.31 -4.27 -4.35
C ALA A 272 -23.58 -3.04 -3.77
N GLU A 273 -22.78 -3.21 -2.71
CA GLU A 273 -21.90 -2.17 -2.15
C GLU A 273 -20.89 -1.69 -3.20
N ASP A 274 -20.34 -2.60 -3.98
CA ASP A 274 -19.37 -2.35 -5.04
C ASP A 274 -19.98 -1.53 -6.20
N ALA A 275 -21.21 -1.87 -6.62
CA ALA A 275 -21.94 -1.09 -7.61
C ALA A 275 -22.34 0.32 -7.12
N VAL A 276 -22.63 0.50 -5.83
CA VAL A 276 -22.88 1.81 -5.22
C VAL A 276 -21.61 2.65 -5.20
N LEU A 277 -20.49 2.13 -4.67
CA LEU A 277 -19.21 2.84 -4.63
C LEU A 277 -18.72 3.27 -6.02
N ARG A 278 -18.91 2.41 -7.03
CA ARG A 278 -18.63 2.73 -8.45
C ARG A 278 -19.49 3.88 -8.97
N ALA A 279 -20.77 3.94 -8.59
CA ALA A 279 -21.70 4.99 -8.99
C ALA A 279 -21.45 6.31 -8.25
N GLU A 280 -21.13 6.26 -6.95
CA GLU A 280 -20.75 7.41 -6.12
C GLU A 280 -19.46 8.06 -6.64
N LEU A 281 -18.43 7.26 -6.96
CA LEU A 281 -17.21 7.76 -7.60
C LEU A 281 -17.53 8.44 -8.94
N ALA A 282 -18.33 7.81 -9.80
CA ALA A 282 -18.72 8.35 -11.10
C ALA A 282 -19.54 9.65 -10.99
N ALA A 283 -20.33 9.81 -9.93
CA ALA A 283 -21.18 10.98 -9.71
C ALA A 283 -20.47 12.14 -8.99
N SER A 284 -19.47 11.85 -8.16
CA SER A 284 -18.77 12.79 -7.25
C SER A 284 -18.39 14.12 -7.91
N PRO A 285 -18.99 15.26 -7.49
CA PRO A 285 -18.69 16.58 -8.06
C PRO A 285 -17.21 16.97 -7.93
N LYS A 286 -16.58 16.70 -6.77
CA LYS A 286 -15.15 16.99 -6.53
C LYS A 286 -14.25 16.22 -7.52
N ASN A 287 -14.40 14.89 -7.56
CA ASN A 287 -13.57 14.04 -8.43
C ASN A 287 -13.72 14.42 -9.91
N ARG A 288 -14.96 14.77 -10.33
CA ARG A 288 -15.23 15.23 -11.69
C ARG A 288 -14.62 16.60 -11.99
N ALA A 289 -14.68 17.56 -11.05
CA ALA A 289 -14.06 18.88 -11.22
C ALA A 289 -12.53 18.77 -11.36
N GLU A 290 -11.88 18.01 -10.48
CA GLU A 290 -10.45 17.70 -10.59
C GLU A 290 -10.11 17.04 -11.93
N ASN A 291 -10.93 16.06 -12.36
CA ASN A 291 -10.70 15.35 -13.61
C ASN A 291 -10.85 16.27 -14.84
N VAL A 292 -11.86 17.17 -14.88
CA VAL A 292 -12.02 18.19 -15.93
C VAL A 292 -10.79 19.09 -16.01
N MET A 293 -10.29 19.59 -14.88
CA MET A 293 -9.13 20.48 -14.84
C MET A 293 -7.89 19.85 -15.48
N ILE A 294 -7.59 18.58 -15.17
CA ILE A 294 -6.46 17.86 -15.80
C ILE A 294 -6.75 17.54 -17.28
N VAL A 295 -7.99 17.18 -17.62
CA VAL A 295 -8.39 16.93 -19.02
C VAL A 295 -8.21 18.19 -19.88
N ASP A 296 -8.61 19.36 -19.40
CA ASP A 296 -8.50 20.61 -20.16
C ASP A 296 -7.06 21.12 -20.28
N LEU A 297 -6.22 20.90 -19.27
CA LEU A 297 -4.77 21.07 -19.38
C LEU A 297 -4.19 20.16 -20.48
N LEU A 298 -4.49 18.85 -20.46
CA LEU A 298 -3.97 17.92 -21.45
C LEU A 298 -4.54 18.14 -22.86
N ARG A 299 -5.77 18.67 -23.00
CA ARG A 299 -6.32 19.14 -24.27
C ARG A 299 -5.56 20.35 -24.80
N SER A 300 -5.18 21.29 -23.92
CA SER A 300 -4.38 22.46 -24.26
C SER A 300 -2.98 22.05 -24.71
N ASP A 301 -2.31 21.17 -23.96
CA ASP A 301 -0.98 20.69 -24.29
C ASP A 301 -0.97 19.85 -25.58
N LEU A 302 -1.85 18.86 -25.74
CA LEU A 302 -1.99 18.13 -27.01
C LEU A 302 -2.36 19.07 -28.18
N GLY A 303 -3.15 20.11 -27.93
CA GLY A 303 -3.51 21.14 -28.91
C GLY A 303 -2.29 21.82 -29.54
N ARG A 304 -1.16 21.93 -28.82
CA ARG A 304 0.08 22.51 -29.35
C ARG A 304 0.71 21.66 -30.46
N VAL A 305 0.49 20.33 -30.50
CA VAL A 305 1.04 19.39 -31.52
C VAL A 305 -0.01 18.73 -32.42
N ALA A 306 -1.29 18.82 -32.08
CA ALA A 306 -2.41 18.28 -32.83
C ALA A 306 -2.65 18.99 -34.19
N LYS A 307 -3.28 18.27 -35.13
CA LYS A 307 -3.93 18.89 -36.30
C LYS A 307 -5.08 19.80 -35.81
N PRO A 308 -5.28 21.00 -36.39
CA PRO A 308 -6.33 21.92 -35.95
C PRO A 308 -7.69 21.23 -35.88
N GLY A 309 -8.31 21.23 -34.71
CA GLY A 309 -9.59 20.58 -34.49
C GLY A 309 -9.58 19.04 -34.50
N SER A 310 -8.45 18.35 -34.28
CA SER A 310 -8.43 16.89 -34.04
C SER A 310 -8.58 16.49 -32.56
N VAL A 311 -8.31 17.39 -31.61
CA VAL A 311 -8.38 17.09 -30.16
C VAL A 311 -9.81 16.73 -29.72
N ARG A 312 -10.01 15.58 -29.08
CA ARG A 312 -11.31 15.05 -28.62
C ARG A 312 -11.21 14.39 -27.25
N THR A 313 -12.34 14.35 -26.56
CA THR A 313 -12.54 13.65 -25.28
C THR A 313 -13.64 12.58 -25.40
N PRO A 314 -13.37 11.44 -26.06
CA PRO A 314 -14.41 10.46 -26.40
C PRO A 314 -14.96 9.69 -25.18
N ARG A 315 -14.27 9.75 -24.03
CA ARG A 315 -14.64 9.06 -22.79
C ARG A 315 -14.27 9.96 -21.62
N LEU A 316 -15.25 10.39 -20.82
CA LEU A 316 -15.05 11.22 -19.64
C LEU A 316 -15.61 10.53 -18.39
N PHE A 317 -14.96 10.73 -17.25
CA PHE A 317 -15.40 10.25 -15.93
C PHE A 317 -15.64 8.73 -15.84
N HIS A 318 -14.95 7.95 -16.66
CA HIS A 318 -15.14 6.50 -16.68
C HIS A 318 -14.46 5.86 -15.48
N VAL A 319 -15.20 5.03 -14.74
CA VAL A 319 -14.64 4.28 -13.63
C VAL A 319 -14.09 2.94 -14.12
N GLU A 320 -12.76 2.84 -14.20
CA GLU A 320 -12.04 1.59 -14.43
C GLU A 320 -11.99 0.76 -13.14
N GLU A 321 -12.21 -0.55 -13.25
CA GLU A 321 -12.27 -1.49 -12.12
C GLU A 321 -10.93 -2.20 -11.97
N TYR A 322 -10.36 -2.17 -10.76
CA TYR A 322 -9.12 -2.88 -10.39
C TYR A 322 -9.41 -3.89 -9.26
N PRO A 323 -8.52 -4.86 -8.98
CA PRO A 323 -8.77 -5.89 -7.97
C PRO A 323 -9.04 -5.35 -6.56
N THR A 324 -8.46 -4.20 -6.20
CA THR A 324 -8.52 -3.60 -4.86
C THR A 324 -9.20 -2.22 -4.81
N LEU A 325 -9.43 -1.57 -5.95
CA LEU A 325 -10.01 -0.22 -6.03
C LEU A 325 -10.80 0.02 -7.32
N PHE A 326 -11.54 1.13 -7.34
CA PHE A 326 -12.06 1.78 -8.52
C PHE A 326 -11.26 3.05 -8.81
N GLN A 327 -11.02 3.35 -10.08
CA GLN A 327 -10.28 4.53 -10.53
C GLN A 327 -11.06 5.28 -11.61
N MET A 328 -11.34 6.57 -11.42
CA MET A 328 -11.89 7.40 -12.49
C MET A 328 -10.78 7.84 -13.45
N THR A 329 -11.05 7.66 -14.75
CA THR A 329 -10.18 7.99 -15.90
C THR A 329 -10.97 8.73 -16.99
N SER A 330 -10.25 9.46 -17.84
CA SER A 330 -10.79 10.12 -19.04
C SER A 330 -9.82 9.98 -20.20
N ASP A 331 -10.29 9.74 -21.43
CA ASP A 331 -9.45 9.73 -22.64
C ASP A 331 -9.37 11.16 -23.22
N VAL A 332 -8.16 11.64 -23.48
CA VAL A 332 -7.91 12.80 -24.37
C VAL A 332 -7.15 12.29 -25.59
N ARG A 333 -7.70 12.46 -26.80
CA ARG A 333 -7.12 11.97 -28.06
C ARG A 333 -6.87 13.10 -29.06
N ALA A 334 -5.86 12.94 -29.90
CA ALA A 334 -5.60 13.86 -31.01
C ALA A 334 -4.73 13.23 -32.12
N THR A 335 -5.15 13.40 -33.38
CA THR A 335 -4.25 13.24 -34.53
C THR A 335 -3.16 14.30 -34.46
N LEU A 336 -1.88 13.89 -34.40
CA LEU A 336 -0.73 14.79 -34.45
C LEU A 336 -0.53 15.37 -35.86
N ARG A 337 0.12 16.54 -35.98
CA ARG A 337 0.49 17.10 -37.28
C ARG A 337 1.54 16.24 -37.97
N ASP A 338 1.53 16.28 -39.31
CA ASP A 338 2.49 15.56 -40.12
C ASP A 338 3.90 16.14 -39.90
N GLY A 339 4.88 15.25 -39.72
CA GLY A 339 6.27 15.64 -39.39
C GLY A 339 6.57 15.83 -37.89
N VAL A 340 5.57 15.84 -37.00
CA VAL A 340 5.78 15.97 -35.54
C VAL A 340 6.48 14.75 -34.97
N GLY A 341 7.70 14.95 -34.45
CA GLY A 341 8.51 13.95 -33.74
C GLY A 341 8.15 13.79 -32.26
N LEU A 342 8.86 12.90 -31.59
CA LEU A 342 8.77 12.66 -30.15
C LEU A 342 9.28 13.86 -29.35
N ALA A 343 10.28 14.58 -29.85
CA ALA A 343 10.82 15.78 -29.21
C ALA A 343 9.76 16.87 -29.06
N GLU A 344 9.00 17.16 -30.11
CA GLU A 344 7.94 18.18 -30.07
C GLU A 344 6.72 17.72 -29.26
N VAL A 345 6.40 16.41 -29.25
CA VAL A 345 5.39 15.84 -28.34
C VAL A 345 5.80 16.02 -26.88
N LEU A 346 7.09 15.88 -26.55
CA LEU A 346 7.61 16.15 -25.20
C LEU A 346 7.60 17.66 -24.88
N SER A 347 8.01 18.55 -25.79
CA SER A 347 7.87 20.01 -25.62
C SER A 347 6.42 20.49 -25.49
N ALA A 348 5.44 19.72 -26.00
CA ALA A 348 4.05 19.93 -25.67
C ALA A 348 3.71 19.42 -24.24
N LEU A 349 3.93 18.14 -23.97
CA LEU A 349 3.30 17.47 -22.83
C LEU A 349 4.11 17.52 -21.53
N PHE A 350 5.44 17.68 -21.59
CA PHE A 350 6.35 17.40 -20.48
C PHE A 350 6.65 18.62 -19.57
N PRO A 351 6.79 18.43 -18.24
CA PRO A 351 6.28 17.29 -17.46
C PRO A 351 4.74 17.29 -17.44
N CYS A 352 4.14 16.14 -17.09
CA CYS A 352 2.69 16.00 -17.11
C CYS A 352 2.00 16.98 -16.13
N GLY A 353 0.86 17.54 -16.55
CA GLY A 353 0.07 18.48 -15.73
C GLY A 353 -0.39 17.90 -14.39
N SER A 354 -0.74 16.62 -14.36
CA SER A 354 -1.20 15.91 -13.15
C SER A 354 -0.17 15.90 -12.01
N VAL A 355 1.12 15.99 -12.33
CA VAL A 355 2.25 15.97 -11.39
C VAL A 355 3.03 17.28 -11.31
N THR A 356 2.57 18.32 -12.00
CA THR A 356 3.11 19.69 -11.92
C THR A 356 2.05 20.62 -11.33
N GLY A 357 1.10 21.07 -12.15
CA GLY A 357 0.04 21.99 -11.78
C GLY A 357 -0.29 23.00 -12.87
N ALA A 358 -1.15 23.97 -12.54
CA ALA A 358 -1.73 24.90 -13.50
C ALA A 358 -1.77 26.34 -12.95
N PRO A 359 -1.16 27.35 -13.61
CA PRO A 359 -0.38 27.27 -14.87
C PRO A 359 0.99 26.61 -14.68
N LYS A 360 1.41 25.76 -15.64
CA LYS A 360 2.60 24.89 -15.51
C LYS A 360 3.88 25.66 -15.15
N VAL A 361 4.21 26.72 -15.90
CA VAL A 361 5.39 27.58 -15.71
C VAL A 361 5.48 28.15 -14.29
N ARG A 362 4.47 28.92 -13.87
CA ARG A 362 4.46 29.58 -12.54
C ARG A 362 4.40 28.56 -11.40
N THR A 363 3.66 27.47 -11.58
CA THR A 363 3.58 26.41 -10.57
C THR A 363 4.92 25.70 -10.37
N MET A 364 5.70 25.46 -11.44
CA MET A 364 7.04 24.87 -11.32
C MET A 364 8.05 25.83 -10.66
N GLN A 365 7.88 27.15 -10.79
CA GLN A 365 8.66 28.14 -10.03
C GLN A 365 8.34 28.07 -8.54
N ILE A 366 7.05 28.11 -8.18
CA ILE A 366 6.56 27.99 -6.80
C ILE A 366 7.07 26.70 -6.13
N LEU A 367 6.93 25.55 -6.81
CA LEU A 367 7.38 24.26 -6.30
C LEU A 367 8.89 24.22 -6.06
N ARG A 368 9.70 24.80 -6.96
CA ARG A 368 11.16 24.91 -6.82
C ARG A 368 11.61 25.73 -5.60
N GLU A 369 10.75 26.60 -5.08
CA GLU A 369 10.99 27.40 -3.86
C GLU A 369 10.45 26.74 -2.57
N MET A 370 9.79 25.59 -2.68
CA MET A 370 9.12 24.88 -1.59
C MET A 370 9.60 23.43 -1.41
N GLU A 371 10.15 22.83 -2.46
CA GLU A 371 10.74 21.49 -2.44
C GLU A 371 12.25 21.61 -2.18
N PRO A 372 12.80 21.04 -1.09
CA PRO A 372 14.23 21.19 -0.79
C PRO A 372 15.14 20.20 -1.55
N HIS A 373 14.59 19.41 -2.48
CA HIS A 373 15.28 18.32 -3.17
C HIS A 373 14.80 18.19 -4.63
N PRO A 374 15.66 17.78 -5.59
CA PRO A 374 15.23 17.36 -6.92
C PRO A 374 14.34 16.11 -6.86
N ARG A 375 13.44 15.96 -7.84
CA ARG A 375 12.55 14.80 -7.97
C ARG A 375 13.22 13.64 -8.71
N GLY A 376 14.17 13.93 -9.60
CA GLY A 376 14.84 12.91 -10.41
C GLY A 376 13.86 12.25 -11.38
N LEU A 377 13.85 10.92 -11.47
CA LEU A 377 12.90 10.21 -12.33
C LEU A 377 11.45 10.28 -11.83
N TYR A 378 11.21 10.55 -10.54
CA TYR A 378 9.86 10.75 -10.01
C TYR A 378 9.22 12.01 -10.63
N CYS A 379 7.95 11.90 -11.05
CA CYS A 379 7.24 12.90 -11.86
C CYS A 379 7.87 13.21 -13.25
N GLY A 380 8.91 12.47 -13.67
CA GLY A 380 9.50 12.54 -15.01
C GLY A 380 8.70 11.78 -16.06
N ALA A 381 9.38 11.01 -16.92
CA ALA A 381 8.74 10.11 -17.88
C ALA A 381 9.54 8.81 -18.03
N ILE A 382 8.85 7.67 -18.12
CA ILE A 382 9.43 6.39 -18.56
C ILE A 382 8.60 5.91 -19.75
N GLY A 383 9.25 5.52 -20.84
CA GLY A 383 8.58 5.06 -22.04
C GLY A 383 9.27 3.92 -22.77
N LEU A 384 8.45 3.27 -23.59
CA LEU A 384 8.86 2.26 -24.55
C LEU A 384 8.44 2.72 -25.95
N LEU A 385 9.40 2.81 -26.85
CA LEU A 385 9.20 2.95 -28.29
C LEU A 385 9.31 1.55 -28.89
N GLU A 386 8.28 1.16 -29.63
CA GLU A 386 8.15 -0.12 -30.30
C GLU A 386 8.35 0.10 -31.81
N PRO A 387 9.23 -0.67 -32.47
CA PRO A 387 9.57 -0.43 -33.87
C PRO A 387 8.38 -0.63 -34.79
N GLY A 388 8.41 0.08 -35.93
CA GLY A 388 7.46 -0.14 -37.01
C GLY A 388 7.52 -1.57 -37.53
N SER A 389 6.39 -2.26 -37.50
CA SER A 389 6.17 -3.51 -38.23
C SER A 389 6.24 -3.28 -39.74
N SER A 390 6.32 -4.36 -40.53
CA SER A 390 6.41 -4.29 -42.00
C SER A 390 5.19 -3.66 -42.70
N SER A 391 4.09 -3.42 -41.98
CA SER A 391 2.94 -2.63 -42.45
C SER A 391 3.05 -1.12 -42.17
N GLY A 392 4.20 -0.65 -41.68
CA GLY A 392 4.42 0.74 -41.25
C GLY A 392 3.75 1.11 -39.92
N CYS A 393 3.12 0.15 -39.25
CA CYS A 393 2.44 0.37 -37.97
C CYS A 393 3.42 0.16 -36.79
N GLY A 394 3.51 1.14 -35.88
CA GLY A 394 4.41 1.13 -34.72
C GLY A 394 3.78 1.88 -33.53
N ARG A 395 4.44 1.88 -32.37
CA ARG A 395 3.81 2.36 -31.13
C ARG A 395 4.80 3.00 -30.18
N MET A 396 4.38 4.06 -29.50
CA MET A 396 5.11 4.65 -28.36
C MET A 396 4.19 4.69 -27.15
N THR A 397 4.66 4.34 -25.95
CA THR A 397 3.88 4.41 -24.71
C THR A 397 4.74 4.93 -23.57
N PHE A 398 4.27 5.98 -22.88
CA PHE A 398 4.93 6.62 -21.75
C PHE A 398 4.02 6.63 -20.52
N SER A 399 4.59 6.32 -19.36
CA SER A 399 3.96 6.48 -18.05
C SER A 399 4.59 7.65 -17.28
N VAL A 400 3.81 8.26 -16.39
CA VAL A 400 4.31 9.26 -15.43
C VAL A 400 4.91 8.47 -14.25
N PRO A 401 6.21 8.54 -13.92
CA PRO A 401 6.80 7.73 -12.86
C PRO A 401 6.37 8.26 -11.49
N ILE A 402 5.28 7.69 -11.00
CA ILE A 402 4.74 7.82 -9.65
C ILE A 402 4.57 6.41 -9.09
N ARG A 403 4.63 6.24 -7.76
CA ARG A 403 4.90 4.92 -7.14
C ARG A 403 6.19 4.31 -7.71
N THR A 404 7.25 5.11 -7.75
CA THR A 404 8.55 4.75 -8.33
C THR A 404 9.65 4.83 -7.29
N LEU A 405 10.41 3.75 -7.13
CA LEU A 405 11.66 3.71 -6.37
C LEU A 405 12.85 3.98 -7.30
N VAL A 406 13.84 4.69 -6.79
CA VAL A 406 15.18 4.78 -7.39
C VAL A 406 16.20 4.30 -6.37
N LEU A 407 16.89 3.20 -6.66
CA LEU A 407 17.98 2.67 -5.83
C LEU A 407 19.32 3.19 -6.36
N ASP A 408 20.13 3.80 -5.51
CA ASP A 408 21.53 4.13 -5.83
C ASP A 408 22.45 3.03 -5.30
N ARG A 409 23.04 2.25 -6.23
CA ARG A 409 23.95 1.15 -5.89
C ARG A 409 25.31 1.61 -5.37
N HIS A 410 25.63 2.90 -5.42
CA HIS A 410 26.84 3.46 -4.83
C HIS A 410 26.67 3.75 -3.33
N THR A 411 25.51 4.30 -2.94
CA THR A 411 25.23 4.67 -1.54
C THR A 411 24.44 3.61 -0.76
N GLY A 412 23.79 2.66 -1.44
CA GLY A 412 22.94 1.66 -0.80
C GLY A 412 21.60 2.24 -0.31
N LEU A 413 21.15 3.36 -0.90
CA LEU A 413 19.90 4.03 -0.55
C LEU A 413 18.83 3.79 -1.62
N ALA A 414 17.61 3.50 -1.15
CA ALA A 414 16.39 3.56 -1.95
C ALA A 414 15.70 4.90 -1.69
N ARG A 415 15.41 5.67 -2.73
CA ARG A 415 14.62 6.91 -2.65
C ARG A 415 13.24 6.71 -3.27
N PHE A 416 12.22 7.26 -2.62
CA PHE A 416 10.84 7.24 -3.07
C PHE A 416 10.24 8.65 -3.04
N GLY A 417 9.61 9.06 -4.13
CA GLY A 417 8.87 10.33 -4.19
C GLY A 417 7.36 10.11 -3.98
N VAL A 418 6.75 10.95 -3.14
CA VAL A 418 5.29 10.97 -2.95
C VAL A 418 4.79 12.40 -2.84
N GLY A 419 3.53 12.66 -3.20
CA GLY A 419 2.95 14.00 -3.20
C GLY A 419 1.44 14.02 -3.42
N GLY A 420 0.86 15.20 -3.22
CA GLY A 420 -0.58 15.48 -3.29
C GLY A 420 -0.87 16.68 -4.20
N GLY A 421 -2.04 16.67 -4.84
CA GLY A 421 -2.47 17.73 -5.76
C GLY A 421 -3.18 18.84 -5.02
N VAL A 422 -2.43 19.69 -4.33
CA VAL A 422 -2.95 20.76 -3.46
C VAL A 422 -3.80 21.74 -4.27
N THR A 423 -5.01 22.00 -3.76
CA THR A 423 -6.00 22.96 -4.27
C THR A 423 -6.46 23.89 -3.14
N HIS A 424 -7.28 24.90 -3.42
CA HIS A 424 -7.80 25.80 -2.39
C HIS A 424 -8.50 25.08 -1.23
N ASP A 425 -9.22 23.98 -1.51
CA ASP A 425 -9.95 23.18 -0.52
C ASP A 425 -9.10 22.07 0.14
N SER A 426 -7.78 22.04 -0.09
CA SER A 426 -6.88 21.00 0.43
C SER A 426 -6.41 21.29 1.86
N GLU A 427 -6.62 20.34 2.77
CA GLU A 427 -6.17 20.42 4.17
C GLU A 427 -4.82 19.73 4.39
N VAL A 428 -3.90 20.40 5.11
CA VAL A 428 -2.52 19.92 5.35
C VAL A 428 -2.44 18.54 5.99
N GLY A 429 -3.32 18.22 6.95
CA GLY A 429 -3.33 16.93 7.64
C GLY A 429 -3.80 15.80 6.72
N SER A 430 -4.85 16.07 5.95
CA SER A 430 -5.46 15.13 5.00
C SER A 430 -4.51 14.82 3.83
N GLU A 431 -3.83 15.83 3.28
CA GLU A 431 -2.84 15.66 2.20
C GLU A 431 -1.57 14.93 2.68
N TYR A 432 -1.10 15.18 3.90
CA TYR A 432 0.02 14.42 4.49
C TYR A 432 -0.36 12.96 4.77
N ALA A 433 -1.58 12.71 5.27
CA ALA A 433 -2.11 11.37 5.45
C ALA A 433 -2.29 10.63 4.11
N GLU A 434 -2.67 11.33 3.03
CA GLU A 434 -2.72 10.75 1.68
C GLU A 434 -1.31 10.39 1.17
N CYS A 435 -0.30 11.21 1.42
CA CYS A 435 1.10 10.89 1.13
C CYS A 435 1.56 9.60 1.83
N LEU A 436 1.30 9.45 3.13
CA LEU A 436 1.61 8.22 3.85
C LEU A 436 0.79 7.02 3.35
N THR A 437 -0.47 7.23 2.99
CA THR A 437 -1.35 6.19 2.41
C THR A 437 -0.83 5.69 1.07
N LYS A 438 -0.34 6.59 0.20
CA LYS A 438 0.31 6.29 -1.07
C LYS A 438 1.61 5.48 -0.91
N MET A 439 2.25 5.49 0.26
CA MET A 439 3.43 4.67 0.56
C MET A 439 3.10 3.26 1.07
N ARG A 440 1.86 2.96 1.49
CA ARG A 440 1.50 1.68 2.17
C ARG A 440 1.85 0.41 1.40
N PHE A 441 2.04 0.46 0.09
CA PHE A 441 2.44 -0.71 -0.71
C PHE A 441 3.94 -1.04 -0.61
N LEU A 442 4.80 -0.07 -0.26
CA LEU A 442 6.27 -0.24 -0.11
C LEU A 442 6.66 -1.13 1.07
N THR A 443 5.72 -1.44 1.94
CA THR A 443 5.89 -2.36 3.06
C THR A 443 4.59 -3.14 3.19
N PRO A 444 4.42 -4.21 2.38
CA PRO A 444 3.17 -4.96 2.27
C PRO A 444 2.57 -5.29 3.66
N PRO A 445 1.29 -4.94 3.94
CA PRO A 445 0.73 -5.00 5.29
C PRO A 445 0.84 -6.38 5.97
N GLY A 446 1.88 -6.58 6.79
CA GLY A 446 2.12 -7.82 7.51
C GLY A 446 3.31 -8.67 7.04
N GLN A 447 4.41 -8.06 6.61
CA GLN A 447 5.74 -8.69 6.74
C GLN A 447 6.36 -8.49 8.13
N ASP A 448 5.82 -7.57 8.93
CA ASP A 448 6.36 -7.10 10.21
C ASP A 448 5.57 -7.61 11.44
N PHE A 449 4.63 -8.54 11.22
CA PHE A 449 3.84 -9.17 12.28
C PHE A 449 3.38 -10.58 11.91
N ALA A 450 3.24 -11.42 12.92
CA ALA A 450 2.45 -12.64 12.82
C ALA A 450 1.00 -12.36 13.25
N LEU A 451 0.06 -13.11 12.70
CA LEU A 451 -1.27 -13.25 13.31
C LEU A 451 -1.11 -13.96 14.65
N LEU A 452 -1.83 -13.50 15.67
CA LEU A 452 -1.63 -13.89 17.05
C LEU A 452 -2.95 -14.35 17.66
N GLU A 453 -3.05 -15.62 18.03
CA GLU A 453 -4.16 -16.11 18.83
C GLU A 453 -3.79 -16.35 20.30
N SER A 454 -4.82 -16.35 21.15
CA SER A 454 -4.66 -16.55 22.59
C SER A 454 -5.90 -17.25 23.13
N LEU A 455 -5.81 -18.57 23.23
CA LEU A 455 -6.89 -19.48 23.56
C LEU A 455 -6.80 -19.88 25.05
N LEU A 456 -7.94 -20.13 25.68
CA LEU A 456 -7.96 -20.91 26.92
C LEU A 456 -7.79 -22.39 26.59
N LEU A 457 -6.72 -22.98 27.07
CA LEU A 457 -6.57 -24.43 27.20
C LEU A 457 -6.99 -24.82 28.62
N LEU A 458 -8.10 -25.55 28.72
CA LEU A 458 -8.72 -25.99 29.97
C LEU A 458 -8.81 -27.51 29.94
N ARG A 459 -7.93 -28.19 30.69
CA ARG A 459 -7.87 -29.65 30.79
C ARG A 459 -7.84 -30.37 29.43
N GLY A 460 -6.80 -30.12 28.63
CA GLY A 460 -6.68 -30.71 27.29
C GLY A 460 -7.78 -30.31 26.28
N ARG A 461 -8.59 -29.27 26.55
CA ARG A 461 -9.67 -28.81 25.65
C ARG A 461 -9.66 -27.29 25.46
N TYR A 462 -10.04 -26.84 24.26
CA TYR A 462 -10.16 -25.43 23.88
C TYR A 462 -11.63 -25.02 23.76
N PRO A 463 -12.24 -24.31 24.75
CA PRO A 463 -13.69 -24.13 24.79
C PRO A 463 -14.29 -23.30 23.64
N LEU A 464 -13.47 -22.54 22.91
CA LEU A 464 -13.88 -21.61 21.85
C LEU A 464 -13.05 -21.79 20.55
N LEU A 465 -12.50 -23.00 20.31
CA LEU A 465 -11.54 -23.26 19.23
C LEU A 465 -11.98 -22.74 17.87
N GLU A 466 -13.15 -23.16 17.39
CA GLU A 466 -13.63 -22.81 16.04
C GLU A 466 -13.92 -21.30 15.88
N LEU A 467 -14.23 -20.58 16.96
CA LEU A 467 -14.33 -19.11 16.91
C LEU A 467 -12.95 -18.43 16.84
N HIS A 468 -11.93 -19.01 17.48
CA HIS A 468 -10.54 -18.57 17.32
C HIS A 468 -10.02 -18.85 15.90
N LEU A 469 -10.23 -20.04 15.37
CA LEU A 469 -9.81 -20.41 14.01
C LEU A 469 -10.57 -19.61 12.95
N ALA A 470 -11.89 -19.41 13.10
CA ALA A 470 -12.66 -18.54 12.20
C ALA A 470 -12.20 -17.07 12.24
N ARG A 471 -11.63 -16.57 13.34
CA ARG A 471 -11.03 -15.22 13.37
C ARG A 471 -9.62 -15.19 12.78
N LEU A 472 -8.83 -16.24 13.00
CA LEU A 472 -7.52 -16.42 12.36
C LEU A 472 -7.70 -16.42 10.84
N GLY A 473 -8.61 -17.24 10.30
CA GLY A 473 -8.94 -17.30 8.87
C GLY A 473 -9.44 -15.98 8.29
N ARG A 474 -10.36 -15.26 8.97
CA ARG A 474 -10.76 -13.90 8.54
C ARG A 474 -9.59 -12.93 8.47
N SER A 475 -8.59 -13.07 9.36
CA SER A 475 -7.41 -12.21 9.39
C SER A 475 -6.36 -12.62 8.35
N ALA A 476 -6.21 -13.93 8.11
CA ALA A 476 -5.33 -14.48 7.10
C ALA A 476 -5.81 -14.11 5.69
N ALA A 477 -7.11 -14.27 5.40
CA ALA A 477 -7.72 -13.86 4.14
C ALA A 477 -7.64 -12.34 3.92
N HIS A 478 -7.82 -11.52 4.96
CA HIS A 478 -7.75 -10.06 4.84
C HIS A 478 -6.34 -9.54 4.50
N PHE A 479 -5.29 -10.10 5.12
CA PHE A 479 -3.91 -9.67 4.87
C PHE A 479 -3.15 -10.53 3.85
N GLY A 480 -3.70 -11.66 3.39
CA GLY A 480 -3.03 -12.61 2.49
C GLY A 480 -1.94 -13.46 3.16
N PHE A 481 -2.18 -13.96 4.37
CA PHE A 481 -1.31 -14.97 5.00
C PHE A 481 -1.65 -16.36 4.44
N ALA A 482 -0.65 -17.22 4.26
CA ALA A 482 -0.87 -18.62 3.93
C ALA A 482 -1.63 -19.32 5.08
N LEU A 483 -2.87 -19.70 4.81
CA LEU A 483 -3.72 -20.56 5.64
C LEU A 483 -4.63 -21.37 4.70
N ASP A 484 -3.99 -22.26 3.95
CA ASP A 484 -4.65 -23.30 3.16
C ASP A 484 -5.01 -24.51 4.04
N GLY A 485 -5.46 -25.60 3.43
CA GLY A 485 -5.85 -26.81 4.15
C GLY A 485 -4.71 -27.48 4.93
N ASP A 486 -3.49 -27.42 4.41
CA ASP A 486 -2.31 -28.04 5.04
C ASP A 486 -1.83 -27.21 6.23
N VAL A 487 -1.81 -25.88 6.09
CA VAL A 487 -1.49 -24.98 7.20
C VAL A 487 -2.60 -24.96 8.27
N GLU A 488 -3.89 -25.06 7.91
CA GLU A 488 -4.95 -25.21 8.92
C GLU A 488 -4.82 -26.56 9.67
N ALA A 489 -4.49 -27.64 8.96
CA ALA A 489 -4.21 -28.94 9.59
C ALA A 489 -3.03 -28.84 10.57
N ALA A 490 -1.92 -28.21 10.17
CA ALA A 490 -0.76 -28.00 11.03
C ALA A 490 -1.07 -27.10 12.26
N VAL A 491 -1.91 -26.08 12.11
CA VAL A 491 -2.43 -25.27 13.23
C VAL A 491 -3.24 -26.14 14.21
N ARG A 492 -4.12 -27.01 13.71
CA ARG A 492 -4.92 -27.93 14.53
C ARG A 492 -4.05 -28.97 15.23
N GLU A 493 -3.04 -29.51 14.56
CA GLU A 493 -2.07 -30.46 15.11
C GLU A 493 -1.24 -29.83 16.23
N ALA A 494 -0.66 -28.64 16.02
CA ALA A 494 0.13 -27.94 17.02
C ALA A 494 -0.69 -27.63 18.30
N LEU A 495 -1.96 -27.23 18.13
CA LEU A 495 -2.88 -27.05 19.26
C LEU A 495 -3.22 -28.37 19.95
N ALA A 496 -3.37 -29.48 19.21
CA ALA A 496 -3.56 -30.81 19.79
C ALA A 496 -2.32 -31.29 20.58
N GLY A 497 -1.11 -31.05 20.09
CA GLY A 497 0.14 -31.32 20.81
C GLY A 497 0.24 -30.56 22.14
N LEU A 498 -0.14 -29.28 22.16
CA LEU A 498 -0.27 -28.51 23.40
C LEU A 498 -1.34 -29.09 24.35
N ALA A 499 -2.46 -29.59 23.83
CA ALA A 499 -3.52 -30.20 24.63
C ALA A 499 -3.11 -31.55 25.24
N LEU A 500 -2.38 -32.38 24.50
CA LEU A 500 -1.83 -33.66 24.97
C LEU A 500 -0.75 -33.46 26.06
N THR A 501 0.09 -32.43 25.91
CA THR A 501 1.12 -32.08 26.91
C THR A 501 0.56 -31.36 28.14
N ASN A 502 -0.65 -30.78 28.06
CA ASN A 502 -1.32 -30.07 29.16
C ASN A 502 -2.74 -30.63 29.41
N PRO A 503 -2.88 -31.90 29.81
CA PRO A 503 -4.17 -32.60 29.91
C PRO A 503 -5.04 -32.15 31.10
N SER A 504 -4.47 -31.44 32.08
CA SER A 504 -5.16 -30.91 33.26
C SER A 504 -4.86 -29.40 33.44
N GLY A 505 -5.47 -28.75 34.44
CA GLY A 505 -5.20 -27.34 34.76
C GLY A 505 -5.77 -26.30 33.77
N ARG A 506 -5.19 -25.10 33.80
CA ARG A 506 -5.61 -23.90 33.06
C ARG A 506 -4.41 -23.16 32.45
N PHE A 507 -4.32 -23.17 31.13
CA PHE A 507 -3.23 -22.57 30.37
C PHE A 507 -3.76 -21.56 29.36
N LYS A 508 -2.99 -20.49 29.13
CA LYS A 508 -3.13 -19.65 27.94
C LYS A 508 -2.27 -20.31 26.87
N ALA A 509 -2.90 -20.94 25.89
CA ALA A 509 -2.22 -21.29 24.66
C ALA A 509 -2.09 -20.02 23.80
N ARG A 510 -0.90 -19.75 23.29
CA ARG A 510 -0.62 -18.69 22.33
C ARG A 510 -0.18 -19.35 21.04
N LEU A 511 -0.88 -19.03 19.96
CA LEU A 511 -0.54 -19.45 18.61
C LEU A 511 -0.06 -18.21 17.85
N THR A 512 1.02 -18.31 17.08
CA THR A 512 1.40 -17.33 16.07
C THR A 512 1.41 -17.97 14.70
N LEU A 513 0.93 -17.27 13.68
CA LEU A 513 1.01 -17.66 12.27
C LEU A 513 1.70 -16.54 11.49
N ALA A 514 2.85 -16.83 10.89
CA ALA A 514 3.56 -15.95 9.98
C ALA A 514 2.97 -16.04 8.56
N ARG A 515 3.36 -15.09 7.69
CA ARG A 515 2.76 -14.88 6.37
C ARG A 515 2.97 -16.04 5.40
N ASP A 516 4.09 -16.72 5.53
CA ASP A 516 4.53 -17.91 4.80
C ASP A 516 3.87 -19.22 5.28
N GLY A 517 3.04 -19.17 6.34
CA GLY A 517 2.42 -20.32 6.96
C GLY A 517 3.22 -20.89 8.14
N ALA A 518 4.42 -20.38 8.42
CA ALA A 518 5.23 -20.83 9.56
C ALA A 518 4.52 -20.47 10.88
N LEU A 519 4.35 -21.46 11.76
CA LEU A 519 3.57 -21.32 12.98
C LEU A 519 4.37 -21.66 14.24
N THR A 520 4.02 -21.04 15.36
CA THR A 520 4.51 -21.43 16.69
C THR A 520 3.34 -21.54 17.66
N ALA A 521 3.39 -22.51 18.57
CA ALA A 521 2.37 -22.72 19.58
C ALA A 521 3.03 -22.98 20.94
N GLU A 522 2.73 -22.11 21.93
CA GLU A 522 3.23 -22.23 23.31
C GLU A 522 2.07 -22.25 24.32
N ALA A 523 2.22 -22.93 25.46
CA ALA A 523 1.24 -22.95 26.54
C ALA A 523 1.86 -22.45 27.86
N ALA A 524 1.26 -21.41 28.45
CA ALA A 524 1.71 -20.84 29.72
C ALA A 524 0.60 -20.93 30.79
N PRO A 525 0.89 -21.31 32.05
CA PRO A 525 -0.09 -21.34 33.13
C PRO A 525 -0.79 -19.98 33.35
N ILE A 526 -2.10 -19.99 33.62
CA ILE A 526 -2.86 -18.75 33.86
C ILE A 526 -2.67 -18.29 35.31
N SER A 527 -1.67 -17.43 35.54
CA SER A 527 -1.43 -16.80 36.84
C SER A 527 -2.68 -16.15 37.43
N GLY A 528 -2.90 -16.34 38.74
CA GLY A 528 -3.98 -15.72 39.51
C GLY A 528 -5.24 -16.57 39.73
N SER A 529 -5.41 -17.71 39.05
CA SER A 529 -6.56 -18.59 39.31
C SER A 529 -6.39 -19.41 40.60
N ARG A 530 -6.74 -18.82 41.75
CA ARG A 530 -7.03 -19.60 42.97
C ARG A 530 -8.29 -20.43 42.71
N GLU A 531 -8.10 -21.70 42.37
CA GLU A 531 -9.15 -22.70 42.10
C GLU A 531 -9.87 -23.19 43.40
N GLY A 532 -9.80 -22.38 44.48
CA GLY A 532 -10.55 -22.55 45.71
C GLY A 532 -11.17 -21.23 46.17
N GLY A 533 -12.45 -21.02 45.83
CA GLY A 533 -13.42 -20.09 46.45
C GLY A 533 -13.17 -18.57 46.42
N GLY A 534 -11.93 -18.10 46.23
CA GLY A 534 -11.57 -16.69 46.39
C GLY A 534 -12.17 -15.77 45.33
N ARG A 535 -12.88 -14.72 45.77
CA ARG A 535 -13.33 -13.61 44.91
C ARG A 535 -12.10 -12.96 44.25
N MET A 536 -12.04 -12.95 42.92
CA MET A 536 -10.93 -12.31 42.21
C MET A 536 -10.86 -10.81 42.54
N PRO A 537 -9.65 -10.23 42.69
CA PRO A 537 -9.51 -8.78 42.81
C PRO A 537 -10.06 -8.10 41.55
N ARG A 538 -10.61 -6.90 41.72
CA ARG A 538 -11.05 -6.08 40.59
C ARG A 538 -9.82 -5.44 39.94
N LEU A 539 -9.79 -5.39 38.61
CA LEU A 539 -8.71 -4.73 37.87
C LEU A 539 -8.90 -3.21 37.90
N ARG A 540 -7.88 -2.47 38.29
CA ARG A 540 -7.87 -1.00 38.21
C ARG A 540 -7.62 -0.58 36.78
N VAL A 541 -8.56 0.14 36.18
CA VAL A 541 -8.49 0.59 34.77
C VAL A 541 -8.54 2.11 34.66
N GLY A 542 -7.80 2.70 33.74
CA GLY A 542 -7.84 4.15 33.45
C GLY A 542 -7.84 4.43 31.95
N PHE A 543 -8.22 5.63 31.53
CA PHE A 543 -8.24 6.00 30.11
C PHE A 543 -6.85 6.32 29.54
N ALA A 544 -6.58 5.95 28.30
CA ALA A 544 -5.37 6.32 27.58
C ALA A 544 -5.19 7.85 27.53
N ARG A 545 -3.94 8.32 27.45
CA ARG A 545 -3.63 9.76 27.34
C ARG A 545 -3.74 10.33 25.93
N ALA A 546 -3.69 9.46 24.92
CA ALA A 546 -3.82 9.81 23.50
C ALA A 546 -4.94 8.95 22.88
N PRO A 547 -5.68 9.46 21.89
CA PRO A 547 -6.67 8.69 21.18
C PRO A 547 -6.03 7.62 20.29
N VAL A 548 -6.81 6.61 19.93
CA VAL A 548 -6.51 5.68 18.84
C VAL A 548 -7.24 6.14 17.57
N ASP A 549 -6.70 5.85 16.39
CA ASP A 549 -7.44 6.04 15.13
C ASP A 549 -8.37 4.84 14.90
N SER A 550 -9.68 5.08 14.87
CA SER A 550 -10.67 4.03 14.62
C SER A 550 -10.60 3.43 13.20
N HIS A 551 -9.88 4.07 12.27
CA HIS A 551 -9.64 3.59 10.93
C HIS A 551 -8.43 2.62 10.84
N ASP A 552 -7.61 2.49 11.90
CA ASP A 552 -6.50 1.54 11.93
C ASP A 552 -7.02 0.09 11.82
N GLU A 553 -6.73 -0.52 10.67
CA GLU A 553 -7.02 -1.92 10.34
C GLU A 553 -6.42 -2.88 11.38
N LEU A 554 -5.27 -2.55 11.99
CA LEU A 554 -4.60 -3.40 12.98
C LEU A 554 -5.34 -3.45 14.33
N LEU A 555 -6.25 -2.52 14.63
CA LEU A 555 -7.16 -2.67 15.78
C LEU A 555 -8.18 -3.79 15.54
N ARG A 556 -8.55 -4.05 14.28
CA ARG A 556 -9.59 -5.00 13.88
C ARG A 556 -9.08 -6.46 13.81
N HIS A 557 -7.77 -6.66 13.90
CA HIS A 557 -7.11 -7.97 13.75
C HIS A 557 -6.13 -8.26 14.88
N LYS A 558 -6.05 -9.53 15.31
CA LYS A 558 -5.16 -9.89 16.41
C LYS A 558 -3.77 -10.24 15.89
N THR A 559 -2.82 -9.33 16.07
CA THR A 559 -1.44 -9.46 15.55
C THR A 559 -0.40 -9.40 16.67
N THR A 560 0.88 -9.63 16.33
CA THR A 560 2.01 -9.38 17.24
C THR A 560 2.42 -7.92 17.33
N ARG A 561 1.99 -7.03 16.40
CA ARG A 561 2.24 -5.59 16.49
C ARG A 561 1.41 -5.01 17.64
N ARG A 562 2.09 -4.60 18.71
CA ARG A 562 1.44 -4.17 19.97
C ARG A 562 1.89 -2.83 20.55
N ALA A 563 2.78 -2.11 19.87
CA ALA A 563 3.33 -0.83 20.32
C ALA A 563 2.26 0.19 20.78
N LEU A 564 1.13 0.31 20.06
CA LEU A 564 0.00 1.16 20.46
C LEU A 564 -0.57 0.76 21.84
N TYR A 565 -0.83 -0.53 22.05
CA TYR A 565 -1.36 -1.06 23.31
C TYR A 565 -0.35 -0.95 24.45
N GLU A 566 0.94 -1.05 24.15
CA GLU A 566 2.04 -0.94 25.12
C GLU A 566 2.30 0.51 25.52
N ALA A 567 2.27 1.46 24.57
CA ALA A 567 2.31 2.90 24.84
C ALA A 567 1.07 3.36 25.64
N ALA A 568 -0.12 2.86 25.31
CA ALA A 568 -1.34 3.12 26.06
C ALA A 568 -1.20 2.65 27.52
N LEU A 569 -0.72 1.42 27.76
CA LEU A 569 -0.46 0.89 29.10
C LEU A 569 0.58 1.72 29.86
N ALA A 570 1.71 2.04 29.22
CA ALA A 570 2.77 2.86 29.79
C ALA A 570 2.30 4.29 30.18
N SER A 571 1.26 4.81 29.55
CA SER A 571 0.68 6.13 29.88
C SER A 571 -0.02 6.18 31.25
N ARG A 572 -0.36 5.03 31.85
CA ARG A 572 -1.03 4.88 33.15
C ARG A 572 -0.36 3.80 34.02
N PRO A 573 0.88 4.00 34.50
CA PRO A 573 1.64 2.98 35.24
C PRO A 573 1.05 2.57 36.60
N GLY A 574 -0.01 3.23 37.06
CA GLY A 574 -0.77 2.85 38.26
C GLY A 574 -2.06 2.06 38.00
N CYS A 575 -2.30 1.60 36.77
CA CYS A 575 -3.48 0.79 36.40
C CYS A 575 -3.04 -0.61 35.91
N ASP A 576 -3.85 -1.64 36.16
CA ASP A 576 -3.62 -2.99 35.65
C ASP A 576 -3.81 -3.05 34.12
N ASP A 577 -4.76 -2.26 33.61
CA ASP A 577 -5.11 -2.15 32.20
C ASP A 577 -5.53 -0.70 31.85
N VAL A 578 -5.57 -0.39 30.56
CA VAL A 578 -5.92 0.93 30.05
C VAL A 578 -7.04 0.81 29.03
N LEU A 579 -8.10 1.61 29.21
CA LEU A 579 -9.20 1.77 28.26
C LEU A 579 -8.79 2.75 27.17
N LEU A 580 -9.00 2.34 25.92
CA LEU A 580 -8.74 3.11 24.72
C LEU A 580 -9.96 3.98 24.37
N VAL A 581 -9.70 5.16 23.83
CA VAL A 581 -10.69 6.11 23.33
C VAL A 581 -10.28 6.49 21.93
N ASN A 582 -11.20 6.59 20.97
CA ASN A 582 -10.88 6.94 19.59
C ASN A 582 -10.89 8.45 19.33
N GLU A 583 -10.59 8.85 18.09
CA GLU A 583 -10.55 10.25 17.64
C GLU A 583 -11.90 10.99 17.79
N ARG A 584 -13.02 10.26 17.87
CA ARG A 584 -14.38 10.79 18.10
C ARG A 584 -14.78 10.84 19.58
N GLY A 585 -13.89 10.45 20.49
CA GLY A 585 -14.16 10.38 21.93
C GLY A 585 -14.95 9.13 22.38
N GLU A 586 -15.17 8.16 21.49
CA GLU A 586 -15.85 6.90 21.83
C GLU A 586 -14.85 5.94 22.51
N VAL A 587 -15.28 5.21 23.53
CA VAL A 587 -14.47 4.17 24.19
C VAL A 587 -14.48 2.91 23.34
N THR A 588 -13.33 2.26 23.13
CA THR A 588 -13.22 1.12 22.20
C THR A 588 -13.04 -0.22 22.92
N GLU A 589 -11.86 -0.47 23.49
CA GLU A 589 -11.54 -1.64 24.31
C GLU A 589 -10.40 -1.37 25.32
N SER A 590 -9.86 -2.40 25.98
CA SER A 590 -8.62 -2.30 26.73
C SER A 590 -7.42 -2.87 25.96
N THR A 591 -6.21 -2.70 26.52
CA THR A 591 -4.97 -3.22 25.92
C THR A 591 -4.93 -4.74 25.68
N ARG A 592 -5.87 -5.49 26.27
CA ARG A 592 -5.93 -6.98 26.21
C ARG A 592 -7.33 -7.60 26.34
N ALA A 593 -8.41 -6.83 26.33
CA ALA A 593 -9.78 -7.32 26.48
C ALA A 593 -10.82 -6.30 25.99
N ASN A 594 -11.99 -6.76 25.52
CA ASN A 594 -13.07 -5.85 25.17
C ASN A 594 -13.80 -5.33 26.42
N LEU A 595 -14.40 -4.15 26.33
CA LEU A 595 -15.19 -3.55 27.40
C LEU A 595 -16.63 -4.07 27.42
N VAL A 596 -17.17 -4.33 28.62
CA VAL A 596 -18.62 -4.46 28.86
C VAL A 596 -19.03 -3.61 30.08
N LEU A 597 -20.09 -2.83 29.93
CA LEU A 597 -20.70 -2.03 31.00
C LEU A 597 -22.07 -2.60 31.39
N LYS A 598 -22.48 -2.44 32.65
CA LYS A 598 -23.90 -2.52 33.04
C LYS A 598 -24.48 -1.12 33.18
N LEU A 599 -25.50 -0.79 32.40
CA LEU A 599 -26.16 0.52 32.37
C LEU A 599 -27.67 0.33 32.24
N GLY A 600 -28.44 0.83 33.21
CA GLY A 600 -29.90 0.78 33.17
C GLY A 600 -30.48 -0.64 33.15
N GLY A 601 -29.80 -1.62 33.77
CA GLY A 601 -30.17 -3.03 33.64
C GLY A 601 -29.42 -3.79 32.55
N GLU A 602 -29.21 -3.18 31.38
CA GLU A 602 -28.60 -3.82 30.21
C GLU A 602 -27.08 -4.00 30.31
N LEU A 603 -26.54 -4.93 29.53
CA LEU A 603 -25.10 -5.12 29.32
C LEU A 603 -24.70 -4.63 27.92
N LEU A 604 -23.81 -3.64 27.86
CA LEU A 604 -23.44 -2.92 26.63
C LEU A 604 -21.94 -3.04 26.32
N THR A 605 -21.59 -3.10 25.03
CA THR A 605 -20.20 -3.10 24.53
C THR A 605 -20.05 -2.15 23.33
N PRO A 606 -18.92 -1.44 23.15
CA PRO A 606 -18.70 -0.57 21.99
C PRO A 606 -18.77 -1.34 20.67
N PRO A 607 -19.40 -0.83 19.60
CA PRO A 607 -19.55 -1.52 18.30
C PRO A 607 -18.21 -1.55 17.53
N LEU A 608 -18.06 -2.48 16.59
CA LEU A 608 -16.82 -2.57 15.79
C LEU A 608 -16.51 -1.28 14.97
N THR A 609 -17.50 -0.43 14.71
CA THR A 609 -17.32 0.90 14.10
C THR A 609 -16.50 1.87 14.96
N SER A 610 -16.42 1.66 16.28
CA SER A 610 -15.58 2.46 17.18
C SER A 610 -14.08 2.14 17.08
N GLY A 611 -13.67 1.08 16.37
CA GLY A 611 -12.26 0.72 16.21
C GLY A 611 -11.74 -0.14 17.36
N LEU A 612 -12.16 -1.41 17.39
CA LEU A 612 -11.68 -2.42 18.33
C LEU A 612 -11.66 -3.83 17.72
N LEU A 613 -10.94 -4.72 18.38
CA LEU A 613 -10.81 -6.12 18.02
C LEU A 613 -12.13 -6.88 18.20
N PRO A 614 -12.61 -7.63 17.19
CA PRO A 614 -13.67 -8.62 17.38
C PRO A 614 -13.16 -9.75 18.28
N GLY A 615 -13.34 -9.60 19.59
CA GLY A 615 -12.95 -10.60 20.58
C GLY A 615 -13.85 -11.83 20.52
N VAL A 616 -13.27 -13.01 20.37
CA VAL A 616 -13.97 -14.31 20.33
C VAL A 616 -15.02 -14.48 21.45
N PHE A 617 -14.72 -14.03 22.68
CA PHE A 617 -15.69 -14.12 23.78
C PHE A 617 -16.78 -13.04 23.72
N ARG A 618 -16.47 -11.81 23.28
CA ARG A 618 -17.46 -10.76 22.97
C ARG A 618 -18.40 -11.22 21.85
N GLU A 619 -17.87 -11.83 20.80
CA GLU A 619 -18.63 -12.41 19.69
C GLU A 619 -19.61 -13.49 20.19
N LEU A 620 -19.17 -14.39 21.08
CA LEU A 620 -20.06 -15.37 21.72
C LEU A 620 -21.15 -14.73 22.58
N LEU A 621 -20.85 -13.68 23.34
CA LEU A 621 -21.81 -12.99 24.20
C LEU A 621 -22.92 -12.30 23.39
N ILE A 622 -22.55 -11.65 22.28
CA ILE A 622 -23.49 -11.01 21.35
C ILE A 622 -24.33 -12.08 20.64
N ARG A 623 -23.70 -13.15 20.09
CA ARG A 623 -24.41 -14.30 19.47
C ARG A 623 -25.40 -15.00 20.41
N ARG A 624 -25.29 -14.81 21.73
CA ARG A 624 -26.20 -15.36 22.76
C ARG A 624 -27.17 -14.32 23.34
N GLY A 625 -27.19 -13.09 22.83
CA GLY A 625 -28.06 -12.01 23.35
C GLY A 625 -27.70 -11.54 24.77
N VAL A 626 -26.50 -11.86 25.27
CA VAL A 626 -26.07 -11.52 26.65
C VAL A 626 -25.55 -10.09 26.74
N VAL A 627 -25.04 -9.54 25.63
CA VAL A 627 -24.49 -8.18 25.54
C VAL A 627 -24.94 -7.56 24.21
N ARG A 628 -25.39 -6.30 24.25
CA ARG A 628 -25.80 -5.52 23.08
C ARG A 628 -24.69 -4.55 22.66
N GLU A 629 -24.54 -4.33 21.35
CA GLU A 629 -23.62 -3.30 20.84
C GLU A 629 -24.26 -1.91 20.95
N GLN A 630 -23.51 -0.92 21.46
CA GLN A 630 -23.92 0.49 21.53
C GLN A 630 -22.68 1.37 21.61
N VAL A 631 -22.66 2.54 20.95
CA VAL A 631 -21.58 3.54 21.13
C VAL A 631 -21.58 4.01 22.59
N LEU A 632 -20.39 4.09 23.20
CA LEU A 632 -20.20 4.41 24.62
C LEU A 632 -19.07 5.44 24.76
N PHE A 633 -19.26 6.38 25.68
CA PHE A 633 -18.32 7.46 25.96
C PHE A 633 -17.67 7.30 27.35
N PRO A 634 -16.57 8.01 27.68
CA PRO A 634 -15.94 7.93 29.01
C PRO A 634 -16.91 8.21 30.16
N ALA A 635 -17.89 9.10 29.95
CA ALA A 635 -18.97 9.37 30.91
C ALA A 635 -19.87 8.14 31.18
N ASP A 636 -20.11 7.29 30.18
CA ASP A 636 -20.90 6.06 30.33
C ASP A 636 -20.16 5.02 31.17
N VAL A 637 -18.84 4.93 31.01
CA VAL A 637 -17.96 4.06 31.82
C VAL A 637 -17.94 4.51 33.28
N LEU A 638 -17.86 5.83 33.52
CA LEU A 638 -17.83 6.41 34.86
C LEU A 638 -19.17 6.30 35.60
N ARG A 639 -20.31 6.31 34.88
CA ARG A 639 -21.68 6.17 35.45
C ARG A 639 -22.23 4.73 35.43
N ALA A 640 -21.45 3.75 35.00
CA ALA A 640 -21.89 2.36 34.90
C ALA A 640 -22.10 1.72 36.29
N GLU A 641 -23.17 0.92 36.43
CA GLU A 641 -23.43 0.16 37.65
C GLU A 641 -22.29 -0.84 37.95
N ARG A 642 -21.68 -1.37 36.88
CA ARG A 642 -20.54 -2.29 36.88
C ARG A 642 -19.75 -2.15 35.58
N VAL A 643 -18.44 -2.28 35.68
CA VAL A 643 -17.51 -2.32 34.56
C VAL A 643 -16.82 -3.69 34.53
N TRP A 644 -16.70 -4.30 33.36
CA TRP A 644 -15.90 -5.50 33.14
C TRP A 644 -15.04 -5.41 31.89
N LEU A 645 -13.95 -6.14 31.92
CA LEU A 645 -13.16 -6.51 30.76
C LEU A 645 -13.40 -7.99 30.43
N VAL A 646 -13.63 -8.29 29.15
CA VAL A 646 -13.96 -9.64 28.67
C VAL A 646 -12.97 -10.14 27.62
N ASN A 647 -12.41 -11.34 27.81
CA ASN A 647 -11.66 -12.06 26.78
C ASN A 647 -11.78 -13.60 26.94
N SER A 648 -11.38 -14.37 25.93
CA SER A 648 -11.55 -15.83 25.91
C SER A 648 -10.64 -16.60 26.89
N VAL A 649 -9.58 -15.97 27.42
CA VAL A 649 -8.62 -16.60 28.33
C VAL A 649 -9.10 -16.52 29.78
N ARG A 650 -9.56 -15.32 30.19
CA ARG A 650 -9.94 -15.00 31.58
C ARG A 650 -11.45 -14.78 31.79
N TRP A 651 -12.24 -14.83 30.71
CA TRP A 651 -13.69 -14.65 30.73
C TRP A 651 -14.05 -13.26 31.27
N TRP A 652 -14.93 -13.15 32.27
CA TRP A 652 -15.33 -11.88 32.87
C TRP A 652 -14.36 -11.45 33.98
N MET A 653 -13.70 -10.30 33.80
CA MET A 653 -12.87 -9.65 34.81
C MET A 653 -13.57 -8.38 35.26
N ALA A 654 -13.93 -8.28 36.55
CA ALA A 654 -14.56 -7.06 37.08
C ALA A 654 -13.53 -5.95 37.28
N CYS A 655 -13.91 -4.70 37.07
CA CYS A 655 -13.01 -3.55 37.07
C CYS A 655 -13.44 -2.44 38.02
N GLU A 656 -12.48 -1.59 38.40
CA GLU A 656 -12.70 -0.30 39.05
C GLU A 656 -12.01 0.79 38.22
N VAL A 657 -12.73 1.86 37.92
CA VAL A 657 -12.22 2.95 37.10
C VAL A 657 -11.43 3.90 38.00
N ALA A 658 -10.16 4.11 37.67
CA ALA A 658 -9.36 5.17 38.25
C ALA A 658 -9.79 6.52 37.64
N GLY A 659 -10.11 7.48 38.51
CA GLY A 659 -10.21 8.90 38.14
C GLY A 659 -8.88 9.46 37.65
#